data_AF-A0A2V2NFI8-F1
#
_entry.id   AF-A0A2V2NFI8-F1
#
_cell.length_a   1.000
_cell.length_b   1.000
_cell.length_c   1.000
_cell.angle_alpha   90.00
_cell.angle_beta   90.00
_cell.angle_gamma   90.00
#
_symmetry.space_group_name_H-M   'P 1'
#
loop_
_entity.id
_entity.type
_entity.pdbx_description
1 polymer ?
#
loop_
_entity_poly.entity_id
_entity_poly.type
_entity_poly.pdbx_seq_one_letter_code
_entity_poly.pdbx_strand_id
1 'polypeptide(L)'
;MDDGRPDPDLLLSQIQKEEKKETTGKLKIFLGYAAGVGKTYGMLKAAHDRLAEGIDVRIGYVETHGRSETDALLDGLPIIDRVAVQYKSTILYEMDIDAILALHPALVLVDELAHTNPPTFRHTKRYQDVEELLAAGIDVYTTLNIQHVESLRDVVAKITSIVVHETVPDRIIDLADEIELMDIPPAELQSRLAEGKVYVPDMASRAIEQFFNEGNLFALRELSLRKTADRVDTQMFEYMQTRSIPGPWATSEHLLVSIGPSPLSEKLVRTTKRQADRLNTDWRAVYVETPMHHRLSNKSREQIWKTVKLAESLGGKTETIFGLNIPDTLIEYAKKNNITRIVIGKTLRTRWKEILFGSIVDQMIHKSGDIDVYVISSGDRIKENISYSDESILPVTLPGKYLESLVLVSIVTICGELLKNYISQTNLIMFYLMVVVIAAFRRGLNLAIFTSIIGVLMFDFFLVPPYYTFRVSDTQYIITFFGMILVGIVVSILISKAQDYAKSAHHREEENAALYRLAKNLTGASDIKSVLSAVILKIEENFNWQAVILMPESKTLVVKGSSHALHITDDEISIAQWAFSKNAIVGYDTDTLHASRLRFIPIRSRKKVLGVLGVKPDEVEGVISPDEGRMLELFTDLTGLAIERFEKG
;
A
#
# COMPACT_ATOMS: atom_id res chain seq x y z
N MET A 1 -10.22 -1.44 25.35
CA MET A 1 -9.36 -2.64 25.38
C MET A 1 -9.96 -3.56 24.34
N ASP A 2 -9.33 -3.62 23.17
CA ASP A 2 -9.73 -4.56 22.14
C ASP A 2 -9.20 -5.92 22.62
N ASP A 3 -10.11 -6.74 23.13
CA ASP A 3 -9.84 -8.11 23.58
C ASP A 3 -9.31 -8.81 22.33
N GLY A 4 -8.06 -9.30 22.32
CA GLY A 4 -7.33 -9.83 21.16
C GLY A 4 -7.92 -11.10 20.54
N ARG A 5 -9.24 -11.13 20.36
CA ARG A 5 -10.04 -12.13 19.69
C ARG A 5 -9.83 -11.95 18.20
N PRO A 6 -9.37 -13.00 17.49
CA PRO A 6 -9.29 -12.96 16.04
C PRO A 6 -10.67 -12.65 15.46
N ASP A 7 -10.70 -11.88 14.38
CA ASP A 7 -11.92 -11.55 13.65
C ASP A 7 -12.65 -12.85 13.23
N PRO A 8 -13.91 -13.06 13.65
CA PRO A 8 -14.68 -14.26 13.32
C PRO A 8 -14.79 -14.51 11.81
N ASP A 9 -14.83 -13.44 11.01
CA ASP A 9 -14.92 -13.55 9.56
C ASP A 9 -13.58 -14.03 8.96
N LEU A 10 -12.46 -13.61 9.54
CA LEU A 10 -11.14 -14.13 9.17
C LEU A 10 -11.02 -15.63 9.53
N LEU A 11 -11.44 -16.04 10.73
CA LEU A 11 -11.44 -17.43 11.14
C LEU A 11 -12.33 -18.31 10.26
N LEU A 12 -13.54 -17.87 9.92
CA LEU A 12 -14.45 -18.60 9.04
C LEU A 12 -13.85 -18.74 7.63
N SER A 13 -13.25 -17.66 7.10
CA SER A 13 -12.59 -17.70 5.80
C SER A 13 -11.36 -18.62 5.77
N GLN A 14 -10.67 -18.76 6.90
CA GLN A 14 -9.55 -19.69 7.07
C GLN A 14 -10.04 -21.15 7.08
N ILE A 15 -11.07 -21.46 7.88
CA ILE A 15 -11.65 -22.82 7.95
C ILE A 15 -12.18 -23.25 6.58
N GLN A 16 -12.89 -22.37 5.87
CA GLN A 16 -13.39 -22.67 4.53
C GLN A 16 -12.26 -22.92 3.52
N LYS A 17 -11.11 -22.24 3.65
CA LYS A 17 -9.93 -22.50 2.82
C LYS A 17 -9.25 -23.82 3.18
N GLU A 18 -9.19 -24.17 4.46
CA GLU A 18 -8.65 -25.45 4.93
C GLU A 18 -9.51 -26.63 4.48
N GLU A 19 -10.83 -26.57 4.68
CA GLU A 19 -11.77 -27.61 4.21
C GLU A 19 -11.70 -27.81 2.68
N LYS A 20 -11.51 -26.72 1.94
CA LYS A 20 -11.34 -26.80 0.48
C LYS A 20 -9.97 -27.37 0.08
N LYS A 21 -8.90 -27.10 0.83
CA LYS A 21 -7.58 -27.73 0.62
C LYS A 21 -7.58 -29.21 0.98
N GLU A 22 -8.40 -29.67 1.92
CA GLU A 22 -8.51 -31.09 2.27
C GLU A 22 -9.24 -31.93 1.21
N THR A 23 -10.15 -31.31 0.46
CA THR A 23 -10.97 -31.97 -0.57
C THR A 23 -10.40 -31.87 -1.98
N THR A 24 -9.35 -31.07 -2.18
CA THR A 24 -8.65 -30.92 -3.46
C THR A 24 -7.37 -31.73 -3.47
N GLY A 25 -7.04 -32.31 -4.63
CA GLY A 25 -5.80 -33.04 -4.84
C GLY A 25 -4.60 -32.10 -4.78
N LYS A 26 -3.43 -32.67 -4.47
CA LYS A 26 -2.17 -31.93 -4.34
C LYS A 26 -1.39 -31.91 -5.63
N LEU A 27 -0.80 -30.76 -5.94
CA LEU A 27 0.02 -30.57 -7.14
C LEU A 27 1.50 -30.47 -6.77
N LYS A 28 2.32 -31.38 -7.30
CA LYS A 28 3.78 -31.29 -7.25
C LYS A 28 4.36 -31.01 -8.63
N ILE A 29 5.13 -29.93 -8.75
CA ILE A 29 5.78 -29.52 -10.00
C ILE A 29 7.28 -29.79 -9.93
N PHE A 30 7.79 -30.59 -10.86
CA PHE A 30 9.22 -30.74 -11.12
C PHE A 30 9.66 -29.65 -12.10
N LEU A 31 10.19 -28.56 -11.56
CA LEU A 31 10.59 -27.38 -12.31
C LEU A 31 12.03 -27.53 -12.80
N GLY A 32 12.29 -27.19 -14.07
CA GLY A 32 13.64 -27.13 -14.62
C GLY A 32 13.86 -25.89 -15.47
N TYR A 33 15.12 -25.51 -15.65
CA TYR A 33 15.45 -24.33 -16.47
C TYR A 33 15.50 -24.62 -17.96
N ALA A 34 15.64 -25.89 -18.36
CA ALA A 34 15.68 -26.33 -19.75
C ALA A 34 15.26 -27.80 -19.92
N ALA A 35 15.05 -28.23 -21.16
CA ALA A 35 14.96 -29.65 -21.49
C ALA A 35 16.31 -30.35 -21.20
N GLY A 36 16.27 -31.58 -20.71
CA GLY A 36 17.48 -32.37 -20.44
C GLY A 36 18.04 -32.31 -19.00
N VAL A 37 17.52 -31.43 -18.14
CA VAL A 37 17.93 -31.33 -16.73
C VAL A 37 17.43 -32.47 -15.83
N GLY A 38 16.63 -33.40 -16.38
CA GLY A 38 16.18 -34.60 -15.67
C GLY A 38 14.77 -34.54 -15.06
N LYS A 39 13.92 -33.56 -15.41
CA LYS A 39 12.56 -33.41 -14.84
C LYS A 39 11.72 -34.69 -14.84
N THR A 40 11.54 -35.31 -16.01
CA THR A 40 10.76 -36.55 -16.15
C THR A 40 11.37 -37.70 -15.35
N TYR A 41 12.70 -37.81 -15.33
CA TYR A 41 13.41 -38.82 -14.54
C TYR A 41 13.17 -38.63 -13.03
N GLY A 42 13.27 -37.39 -12.53
CA GLY A 42 12.97 -37.07 -11.14
C GLY A 42 11.52 -37.36 -10.77
N MET A 43 10.58 -37.00 -11.64
CA MET A 43 9.16 -37.29 -11.47
C MET A 43 8.88 -38.79 -11.36
N LEU A 44 9.43 -39.60 -12.27
CA LEU A 44 9.26 -41.05 -12.24
C LEU A 44 9.91 -41.69 -11.00
N LYS A 45 11.10 -41.21 -10.60
CA LYS A 45 11.75 -41.70 -9.39
C LYS A 45 10.90 -41.43 -8.14
N ALA A 46 10.37 -40.22 -8.00
CA ALA A 46 9.46 -39.88 -6.91
C ALA A 46 8.16 -40.71 -6.96
N ALA A 47 7.68 -41.06 -8.16
CA ALA A 47 6.53 -41.93 -8.33
C ALA A 47 6.78 -43.37 -7.86
N HIS A 48 7.97 -43.92 -8.10
CA HIS A 48 8.38 -45.22 -7.57
C HIS A 48 8.40 -45.24 -6.04
N ASP A 49 8.90 -44.17 -5.41
CA ASP A 49 8.90 -44.04 -3.95
C ASP A 49 7.46 -44.09 -3.41
N ARG A 50 6.51 -43.39 -4.05
CA ARG A 50 5.08 -43.42 -3.70
C ARG A 50 4.42 -44.77 -3.92
N LEU A 51 4.75 -45.45 -5.02
CA LEU A 51 4.26 -46.80 -5.28
C LEU A 51 4.77 -47.80 -4.21
N ALA A 52 6.03 -47.66 -3.78
CA ALA A 52 6.62 -48.48 -2.72
C ALA A 52 5.96 -48.25 -1.34
N GLU A 53 5.41 -47.05 -1.11
CA GLU A 53 4.57 -46.73 0.06
C GLU A 53 3.15 -47.33 -0.03
N GLY A 54 2.79 -47.95 -1.15
CA GLY A 54 1.47 -48.56 -1.39
C GLY A 54 0.40 -47.60 -1.90
N ILE A 55 0.79 -46.42 -2.39
CA ILE A 55 -0.12 -45.44 -3.00
C ILE A 55 -0.49 -45.92 -4.41
N ASP A 56 -1.76 -45.78 -4.82
CA ASP A 56 -2.19 -46.08 -6.19
C ASP A 56 -1.70 -44.99 -7.15
N VAL A 57 -0.53 -45.25 -7.75
CA VAL A 57 0.12 -44.37 -8.71
C VAL A 57 -0.17 -44.83 -10.13
N ARG A 58 -0.60 -43.91 -11.00
CA ARG A 58 -0.86 -44.17 -12.42
C ARG A 58 -0.12 -43.21 -13.32
N ILE A 59 0.39 -43.71 -14.45
CA ILE A 59 0.90 -42.86 -15.52
C ILE A 59 -0.26 -42.44 -16.42
N GLY A 60 -0.61 -41.16 -16.40
CA GLY A 60 -1.57 -40.57 -17.33
C GLY A 60 -0.89 -40.18 -18.64
N TYR A 61 0.21 -39.45 -18.54
CA TYR A 61 1.03 -39.07 -19.69
C TYR A 61 2.49 -38.86 -19.29
N VAL A 62 3.42 -39.57 -19.92
CA VAL A 62 4.86 -39.40 -19.73
C VAL A 62 5.57 -39.56 -21.06
N GLU A 63 6.40 -38.60 -21.45
CA GLU A 63 7.16 -38.68 -22.69
C GLU A 63 8.65 -38.86 -22.38
N THR A 64 9.17 -40.06 -22.64
CA THR A 64 10.57 -40.40 -22.34
C THR A 64 11.53 -39.91 -23.41
N HIS A 65 11.01 -39.60 -24.61
CA HIS A 65 11.76 -39.13 -25.78
C HIS A 65 12.92 -40.08 -26.15
N GLY A 66 12.73 -41.40 -25.94
CA GLY A 66 13.69 -42.45 -26.30
C GLY A 66 14.92 -42.58 -25.38
N ARG A 67 14.85 -42.05 -24.16
CA ARG A 67 15.93 -42.16 -23.17
C ARG A 67 15.82 -43.48 -22.41
N SER A 68 16.73 -44.42 -22.70
CA SER A 68 16.75 -45.76 -22.09
C SER A 68 16.70 -45.78 -20.56
N GLU A 69 17.40 -44.85 -19.88
CA GLU A 69 17.37 -44.73 -18.41
C GLU A 69 16.00 -44.29 -17.88
N THR A 70 15.27 -43.48 -18.64
CA THR A 70 13.92 -43.01 -18.27
C THR A 70 12.87 -44.04 -18.66
N ASP A 71 13.05 -44.75 -19.79
CA ASP A 71 12.21 -45.87 -20.21
C ASP A 71 12.22 -46.99 -19.17
N ALA A 72 13.39 -47.31 -18.61
CA ALA A 72 13.52 -48.31 -17.54
C ALA A 72 12.74 -47.94 -16.27
N LEU A 73 12.44 -46.65 -16.04
CA LEU A 73 11.62 -46.21 -14.91
C LEU A 73 10.12 -46.27 -15.22
N LEU A 74 9.70 -46.47 -16.46
CA LEU A 74 8.29 -46.77 -16.75
C LEU A 74 7.92 -48.19 -16.31
N ASP A 75 8.88 -49.11 -16.35
CA ASP A 75 8.68 -50.49 -15.91
C ASP A 75 8.30 -50.54 -14.43
N GLY A 76 7.15 -51.15 -14.15
CA GLY A 76 6.61 -51.30 -12.80
C GLY A 76 5.59 -50.23 -12.37
N LEU A 77 5.43 -49.14 -13.14
CA LEU A 77 4.37 -48.16 -12.91
C LEU A 77 3.14 -48.50 -13.79
N PRO A 78 1.93 -48.64 -13.23
CA PRO A 78 0.74 -48.92 -14.03
C PRO A 78 0.40 -47.73 -14.95
N ILE A 79 0.22 -48.00 -16.24
CA ILE A 79 -0.05 -47.00 -17.29
C ILE A 79 -1.53 -47.00 -17.66
N ILE A 80 -2.12 -45.82 -17.82
CA ILE A 80 -3.44 -45.64 -18.42
C ILE A 80 -3.25 -45.47 -19.94
N ASP A 81 -4.00 -46.22 -20.74
CA ASP A 81 -3.87 -46.20 -22.19
C ASP A 81 -4.09 -44.80 -22.77
N ARG A 82 -3.22 -44.40 -23.70
CA ARG A 82 -3.30 -43.09 -24.37
C ARG A 82 -4.35 -43.11 -25.47
N VAL A 83 -4.97 -41.96 -25.72
CA VAL A 83 -5.89 -41.78 -26.84
C VAL A 83 -5.09 -41.44 -28.10
N ALA A 84 -5.25 -42.23 -29.16
CA ALA A 84 -4.67 -41.95 -30.46
C ALA A 84 -5.56 -40.97 -31.25
N VAL A 85 -4.99 -39.85 -31.68
CA VAL A 85 -5.69 -38.74 -32.33
C VAL A 85 -5.01 -38.42 -33.66
N GLN A 86 -5.78 -38.43 -34.74
CA GLN A 86 -5.26 -38.02 -36.04
C GLN A 86 -5.22 -36.50 -36.13
N TYR A 87 -4.02 -35.92 -36.11
CA TYR A 87 -3.82 -34.48 -36.22
C TYR A 87 -2.97 -34.15 -37.45
N LYS A 88 -3.60 -33.52 -38.44
CA LYS A 88 -3.01 -33.28 -39.78
C LYS A 88 -2.54 -34.59 -40.43
N SER A 89 -1.24 -34.79 -40.57
CA SER A 89 -0.62 -35.98 -41.19
C SER A 89 0.03 -36.94 -40.19
N THR A 90 -0.10 -36.69 -38.88
CA THR A 90 0.57 -37.46 -37.82
C THR A 90 -0.46 -37.98 -36.83
N ILE A 91 -0.21 -39.17 -36.26
CA ILE A 91 -0.99 -39.70 -35.14
C ILE A 91 -0.31 -39.21 -33.86
N LEU A 92 -1.03 -38.42 -33.05
CA LEU A 92 -0.61 -37.99 -31.73
C LEU A 92 -1.23 -38.91 -30.69
N TYR A 93 -0.48 -39.20 -29.62
CA TYR A 93 -0.99 -39.95 -28.48
C TYR A 93 -1.14 -38.98 -27.31
N GLU A 94 -2.34 -38.86 -26.77
CA GLU A 94 -2.68 -37.92 -25.71
C GLU A 94 -3.22 -38.60 -24.45
N MET A 95 -3.23 -37.86 -23.35
CA MET A 95 -3.76 -38.31 -22.06
C MET A 95 -5.27 -38.55 -22.13
N ASP A 96 -5.74 -39.68 -21.60
CA ASP A 96 -7.16 -39.97 -21.41
C ASP A 96 -7.63 -39.47 -20.03
N ILE A 97 -8.10 -38.21 -19.97
CA ILE A 97 -8.59 -37.63 -18.72
C ILE A 97 -9.83 -38.34 -18.18
N ASP A 98 -10.74 -38.79 -19.07
CA ASP A 98 -11.99 -39.42 -18.66
C ASP A 98 -11.73 -40.81 -18.05
N ALA A 99 -10.77 -41.56 -18.59
CA ALA A 99 -10.31 -42.80 -17.99
C ALA A 99 -9.65 -42.59 -16.62
N ILE A 100 -8.85 -41.52 -16.47
CA ILE A 100 -8.24 -41.18 -15.17
C ILE A 100 -9.32 -40.84 -14.14
N LEU A 101 -10.29 -40.00 -14.49
CA LEU A 101 -11.39 -39.61 -13.60
C LEU A 101 -12.27 -40.81 -13.22
N ALA A 102 -12.49 -41.75 -14.14
CA ALA A 102 -13.26 -42.97 -13.89
C ALA A 102 -12.52 -43.95 -12.96
N LEU A 103 -11.19 -44.07 -13.11
CA LEU A 103 -10.36 -44.93 -12.25
C LEU A 103 -10.14 -44.32 -10.86
N HIS A 104 -10.09 -43.00 -10.78
CA HIS A 104 -9.86 -42.22 -9.57
C HIS A 104 -8.64 -42.67 -8.74
N PRO A 105 -7.45 -42.77 -9.35
CA PRO A 105 -6.22 -43.12 -8.63
C PRO A 105 -5.86 -42.09 -7.55
N ALA A 106 -5.00 -42.47 -6.62
CA ALA A 106 -4.51 -41.56 -5.59
C ALA A 106 -3.52 -40.52 -6.17
N LEU A 107 -2.67 -40.94 -7.12
CA LEU A 107 -1.67 -40.09 -7.75
C LEU A 107 -1.57 -40.37 -9.26
N VAL A 108 -1.52 -39.31 -10.07
CA VAL A 108 -1.29 -39.39 -11.53
C VAL A 108 -0.06 -38.61 -11.95
N LEU A 109 0.73 -39.20 -12.84
CA LEU A 109 1.85 -38.52 -13.49
C LEU A 109 1.40 -37.91 -14.83
N VAL A 110 1.62 -36.60 -14.98
CA VAL A 110 1.25 -35.81 -16.16
C VAL A 110 2.44 -34.95 -16.60
N ASP A 111 3.22 -35.42 -17.57
CA ASP A 111 4.36 -34.70 -18.10
C ASP A 111 3.95 -33.51 -19.00
N GLU A 112 4.85 -32.54 -19.15
CA GLU A 112 4.71 -31.35 -20.01
C GLU A 112 3.47 -30.49 -19.71
N LEU A 113 3.42 -29.86 -18.53
CA LEU A 113 2.28 -29.04 -18.07
C LEU A 113 1.84 -27.93 -19.04
N ALA A 114 2.78 -27.39 -19.84
CA ALA A 114 2.56 -26.31 -20.79
C ALA A 114 1.89 -26.73 -22.11
N HIS A 115 1.78 -28.03 -22.33
CA HIS A 115 1.35 -28.62 -23.59
C HIS A 115 -0.01 -28.10 -24.07
N THR A 116 -0.12 -27.91 -25.38
CA THR A 116 -1.37 -27.55 -26.04
C THR A 116 -2.08 -28.80 -26.55
N ASN A 117 -3.24 -29.10 -25.97
CA ASN A 117 -4.03 -30.25 -26.37
C ASN A 117 -4.59 -30.08 -27.80
N PRO A 118 -4.89 -31.17 -28.52
CA PRO A 118 -5.53 -31.11 -29.81
C PRO A 118 -6.91 -30.43 -29.76
N PRO A 119 -7.37 -29.74 -30.83
CA PRO A 119 -8.61 -28.96 -30.82
C PRO A 119 -9.90 -29.73 -30.50
N THR A 120 -9.88 -31.06 -30.59
CA THR A 120 -11.04 -31.93 -30.31
C THR A 120 -11.15 -32.33 -28.84
N PHE A 121 -10.17 -31.97 -28.01
CA PHE A 121 -10.14 -32.33 -26.59
C PHE A 121 -10.99 -31.38 -25.75
N ARG A 122 -11.42 -31.87 -24.59
CA ARG A 122 -12.26 -31.14 -23.63
C ARG A 122 -11.66 -29.80 -23.22
N HIS A 123 -10.34 -29.77 -23.03
CA HIS A 123 -9.60 -28.57 -22.69
C HIS A 123 -8.52 -28.25 -23.72
N THR A 124 -8.21 -26.96 -23.84
CA THR A 124 -7.20 -26.45 -24.79
C THR A 124 -5.76 -26.65 -24.30
N LYS A 125 -5.56 -26.76 -22.99
CA LYS A 125 -4.25 -26.80 -22.35
C LYS A 125 -4.19 -27.90 -21.32
N ARG A 126 -3.05 -28.60 -21.24
CA ARG A 126 -2.86 -29.71 -20.31
C ARG A 126 -2.95 -29.28 -18.85
N TYR A 127 -2.53 -28.05 -18.51
CA TYR A 127 -2.74 -27.54 -17.15
C TYR A 127 -4.23 -27.47 -16.75
N GLN A 128 -5.16 -27.33 -17.70
CA GLN A 128 -6.60 -27.34 -17.41
C GLN A 128 -7.09 -28.75 -17.10
N ASP A 129 -6.52 -29.77 -17.75
CA ASP A 129 -6.76 -31.17 -17.37
C ASP A 129 -6.28 -31.43 -15.95
N VAL A 130 -5.07 -30.96 -15.62
CA VAL A 130 -4.53 -31.04 -14.26
C VAL A 130 -5.43 -30.32 -13.25
N GLU A 131 -5.97 -29.14 -13.56
CA GLU A 131 -6.94 -28.44 -12.70
C GLU A 131 -8.20 -29.29 -12.45
N GLU A 132 -8.72 -30.00 -13.46
CA GLU A 132 -9.88 -30.88 -13.28
C GLU A 132 -9.55 -32.12 -12.42
N LEU A 133 -8.37 -32.73 -12.61
CA LEU A 133 -7.91 -33.85 -11.78
C LEU A 133 -7.76 -33.45 -10.30
N LEU A 134 -7.15 -32.29 -10.04
CA LEU A 134 -7.02 -31.77 -8.67
C LEU A 134 -8.38 -31.43 -8.06
N ALA A 135 -9.31 -30.88 -8.85
CA ALA A 135 -10.67 -30.61 -8.40
C ALA A 135 -11.46 -31.89 -8.07
N ALA A 136 -11.11 -33.02 -8.67
CA ALA A 136 -11.66 -34.34 -8.35
C ALA A 136 -11.00 -34.98 -7.11
N GLY A 137 -9.97 -34.36 -6.52
CA GLY A 137 -9.27 -34.92 -5.35
C GLY A 137 -8.13 -35.89 -5.71
N ILE A 138 -7.66 -35.90 -6.97
CA ILE A 138 -6.56 -36.75 -7.43
C ILE A 138 -5.26 -35.95 -7.36
N ASP A 139 -4.22 -36.48 -6.68
CA ASP A 139 -2.91 -35.83 -6.65
C ASP A 139 -2.24 -35.91 -8.03
N VAL A 140 -1.50 -34.87 -8.40
CA VAL A 140 -0.83 -34.78 -9.70
C VAL A 140 0.64 -34.43 -9.55
N TYR A 141 1.51 -35.25 -10.15
CA TYR A 141 2.92 -34.92 -10.37
C TYR A 141 3.10 -34.50 -11.82
N THR A 142 3.75 -33.35 -12.04
CA THR A 142 3.92 -32.80 -13.39
C THR A 142 5.30 -32.18 -13.58
N THR A 143 5.71 -31.95 -14.83
CA THR A 143 6.95 -31.25 -15.14
C THR A 143 6.70 -29.94 -15.88
N LEU A 144 7.57 -28.96 -15.61
CA LEU A 144 7.50 -27.64 -16.22
C LEU A 144 8.91 -27.10 -16.48
N ASN A 145 9.12 -26.48 -17.65
CA ASN A 145 10.30 -25.64 -17.87
C ASN A 145 9.97 -24.17 -17.57
N ILE A 146 10.93 -23.44 -17.00
CA ILE A 146 10.78 -22.01 -16.68
C ILE A 146 10.41 -21.14 -17.88
N GLN A 147 10.81 -21.55 -19.07
CA GLN A 147 10.51 -20.87 -20.33
C GLN A 147 9.01 -20.78 -20.66
N HIS A 148 8.20 -21.67 -20.09
CA HIS A 148 6.77 -21.73 -20.33
C HIS A 148 5.97 -20.91 -19.30
N VAL A 149 6.61 -20.29 -18.32
CA VAL A 149 5.91 -19.41 -17.38
C VAL A 149 5.49 -18.13 -18.09
N GLU A 150 4.20 -17.81 -18.07
CA GLU A 150 3.62 -16.70 -18.83
C GLU A 150 4.29 -15.35 -18.50
N SER A 151 4.47 -15.03 -17.21
CA SER A 151 5.15 -13.79 -16.78
C SER A 151 6.61 -13.67 -17.25
N LEU A 152 7.27 -14.78 -17.55
CA LEU A 152 8.68 -14.82 -17.96
C LEU A 152 8.87 -14.88 -19.48
N ARG A 153 7.79 -15.00 -20.25
CA ARG A 153 7.83 -15.18 -21.71
C ARG A 153 8.69 -14.13 -22.43
N ASP A 154 8.48 -12.86 -22.12
CA ASP A 154 9.19 -11.75 -22.77
C ASP A 154 10.67 -11.69 -22.36
N VAL A 155 10.95 -12.01 -21.09
CA VAL A 155 12.31 -12.06 -20.54
C VAL A 155 13.09 -13.20 -21.20
N VAL A 156 12.48 -14.39 -21.29
CA VAL A 156 13.05 -15.56 -21.93
C VAL A 156 13.28 -15.31 -23.42
N ALA A 157 12.32 -14.73 -24.13
CA ALA A 157 12.47 -14.37 -25.53
C ALA A 157 13.61 -13.37 -25.76
N LYS A 158 13.85 -12.44 -24.83
CA LYS A 158 14.97 -11.50 -24.90
C LYS A 158 16.34 -12.17 -24.68
N ILE A 159 16.39 -13.19 -23.82
CA ILE A 159 17.61 -13.96 -23.54
C ILE A 159 17.92 -14.91 -24.70
N THR A 160 16.95 -15.74 -25.09
CA THR A 160 17.15 -16.84 -26.04
C THR A 160 16.92 -16.43 -27.49
N SER A 161 16.31 -15.26 -27.74
CA SER A 161 15.80 -14.83 -29.05
C SER A 161 14.75 -15.77 -29.67
N ILE A 162 14.19 -16.68 -28.87
CA ILE A 162 13.18 -17.65 -29.31
C ILE A 162 11.87 -17.34 -28.60
N VAL A 163 10.80 -17.18 -29.39
CA VAL A 163 9.46 -16.92 -28.86
C VAL A 163 8.83 -18.25 -28.46
N VAL A 164 8.52 -18.37 -27.16
CA VAL A 164 7.79 -19.52 -26.64
C VAL A 164 6.29 -19.30 -26.89
N HIS A 165 5.64 -20.27 -27.54
CA HIS A 165 4.21 -20.23 -27.85
C HIS A 165 3.36 -20.94 -26.80
N GLU A 166 3.91 -21.99 -26.19
CA GLU A 166 3.24 -22.74 -25.14
C GLU A 166 3.55 -22.15 -23.78
N THR A 167 2.52 -21.72 -23.07
CA THR A 167 2.65 -21.03 -21.79
C THR A 167 1.67 -21.56 -20.76
N VAL A 168 2.08 -21.45 -19.49
CA VAL A 168 1.31 -21.77 -18.30
C VAL A 168 1.17 -20.47 -17.50
N PRO A 169 -0.06 -20.06 -17.15
CA PRO A 169 -0.28 -18.89 -16.30
C PRO A 169 0.36 -19.09 -14.92
N ASP A 170 0.95 -18.03 -14.37
CA ASP A 170 1.61 -18.07 -13.05
C ASP A 170 0.72 -18.64 -11.93
N ARG A 171 -0.60 -18.38 -11.99
CA ARG A 171 -1.58 -18.89 -11.02
C ARG A 171 -1.52 -20.41 -10.84
N ILE A 172 -1.16 -21.17 -11.88
CA ILE A 172 -1.09 -22.64 -11.81
C ILE A 172 0.14 -23.08 -11.00
N ILE A 173 1.22 -22.32 -11.10
CA ILE A 173 2.44 -22.56 -10.33
C ILE A 173 2.19 -22.19 -8.87
N ASP A 174 1.43 -21.13 -8.63
CA ASP A 174 1.03 -20.69 -7.29
C ASP A 174 0.11 -21.72 -6.60
N LEU A 175 -0.69 -22.48 -7.38
CA LEU A 175 -1.48 -23.61 -6.88
C LEU A 175 -0.64 -24.82 -6.44
N ALA A 176 0.62 -24.92 -6.84
CA ALA A 176 1.45 -26.08 -6.50
C ALA A 176 1.73 -26.16 -4.99
N ASP A 177 1.43 -27.30 -4.37
CA ASP A 177 1.76 -27.60 -2.97
C ASP A 177 3.25 -27.83 -2.77
N GLU A 178 3.94 -28.31 -3.81
CA GLU A 178 5.38 -28.57 -3.76
C GLU A 178 6.01 -28.26 -5.12
N ILE A 179 7.15 -27.55 -5.11
CA ILE A 179 7.99 -27.37 -6.30
C ILE A 179 9.35 -27.97 -6.02
N GLU A 180 9.71 -28.99 -6.79
CA GLU A 180 11.03 -29.61 -6.75
C GLU A 180 11.87 -29.09 -7.92
N LEU A 181 12.97 -28.41 -7.62
CA LEU A 181 13.86 -27.86 -8.63
C LEU A 181 14.84 -28.94 -9.11
N MET A 182 14.76 -29.26 -10.40
CA MET A 182 15.67 -30.17 -11.08
C MET A 182 16.79 -29.37 -11.74
N ASP A 183 17.97 -29.42 -11.13
CA ASP A 183 19.12 -28.60 -11.50
C ASP A 183 20.35 -29.45 -11.82
N ILE A 184 21.01 -29.10 -12.93
CA ILE A 184 22.34 -29.59 -13.30
C ILE A 184 23.18 -28.41 -13.79
N PRO A 185 24.51 -28.44 -13.67
CA PRO A 185 25.37 -27.40 -14.23
C PRO A 185 25.16 -27.21 -15.74
N PRO A 186 25.12 -25.95 -16.26
CA PRO A 186 24.97 -25.70 -17.70
C PRO A 186 25.98 -26.43 -18.59
N ALA A 187 27.24 -26.55 -18.17
CA ALA A 187 28.27 -27.29 -18.90
C ALA A 187 27.96 -28.80 -18.99
N GLU A 188 27.34 -29.38 -17.96
CA GLU A 188 26.90 -30.77 -17.99
C GLU A 188 25.71 -30.93 -18.94
N LEU A 189 24.75 -30.01 -18.92
CA LEU A 189 23.62 -30.03 -19.85
C LEU A 189 24.08 -29.94 -21.32
N GLN A 190 25.06 -29.08 -21.61
CA GLN A 190 25.67 -29.00 -22.94
C GLN A 190 26.36 -30.30 -23.35
N SER A 191 27.07 -30.94 -22.42
CA SER A 191 27.70 -32.24 -22.67
C SER A 191 26.64 -33.30 -23.00
N ARG A 192 25.53 -33.33 -22.24
CA ARG A 192 24.39 -34.23 -22.51
C ARG A 192 23.74 -33.96 -23.87
N LEU A 193 23.66 -32.69 -24.29
CA LEU A 193 23.17 -32.35 -25.63
C LEU A 193 24.12 -32.83 -26.73
N ALA A 194 25.43 -32.63 -26.56
CA ALA A 194 26.45 -33.08 -27.50
C ALA A 194 26.50 -34.61 -27.64
N GLU A 195 26.21 -35.33 -26.56
CA GLU A 195 26.09 -36.79 -26.53
C GLU A 195 24.75 -37.32 -27.08
N GLY A 196 23.83 -36.43 -27.51
CA GLY A 196 22.52 -36.83 -28.02
C GLY A 196 21.52 -37.30 -26.95
N LYS A 197 21.81 -37.06 -25.66
CA LYS A 197 20.94 -37.45 -24.53
C LYS A 197 19.81 -36.45 -24.27
N VAL A 198 19.82 -35.29 -24.93
CA VAL A 198 18.79 -34.26 -24.83
C VAL A 198 18.06 -34.15 -26.16
N TYR A 199 16.81 -34.58 -26.17
CA TYR A 199 15.91 -34.39 -27.30
C TYR A 199 15.16 -33.06 -27.20
N VAL A 200 15.02 -32.37 -28.33
CA VAL A 200 14.27 -31.12 -28.49
C VAL A 200 13.40 -31.27 -29.74
N PRO A 201 12.14 -31.71 -29.62
CA PRO A 201 11.24 -31.78 -30.76
C PRO A 201 10.99 -30.35 -31.29
N ASP A 202 10.84 -30.23 -32.61
CA ASP A 202 10.38 -29.01 -33.31
C ASP A 202 11.34 -27.81 -33.41
N MET A 203 12.58 -27.89 -32.91
CA MET A 203 13.57 -26.83 -33.13
C MET A 203 14.51 -27.13 -34.31
N ALA A 204 14.70 -26.15 -35.19
CA ALA A 204 15.76 -26.20 -36.20
C ALA A 204 17.15 -26.20 -35.53
N SER A 205 18.17 -26.84 -36.13
CA SER A 205 19.50 -26.97 -35.53
C SER A 205 20.12 -25.63 -35.07
N ARG A 206 19.86 -24.54 -35.81
CA ARG A 206 20.29 -23.18 -35.40
C ARG A 206 19.58 -22.65 -34.16
N ALA A 207 18.30 -22.96 -33.97
CA ALA A 207 17.55 -22.56 -32.79
C ALA A 207 18.03 -23.32 -31.54
N ILE A 208 18.44 -24.59 -31.70
CA ILE A 208 19.03 -25.39 -30.61
C ILE A 208 20.36 -24.76 -30.17
N GLU A 209 21.28 -24.47 -31.10
CA GLU A 209 22.56 -23.82 -30.75
C GLU A 209 22.36 -22.46 -30.05
N GLN A 210 21.38 -21.68 -30.51
CA GLN A 210 21.08 -20.39 -29.91
C GLN A 210 20.45 -20.52 -28.53
N PHE A 211 19.55 -21.48 -28.32
CA PHE A 211 18.91 -21.72 -27.02
C PHE A 211 19.91 -22.27 -25.99
N PHE A 212 20.69 -23.30 -26.35
CA PHE A 212 21.60 -24.03 -25.47
C PHE A 212 23.00 -23.39 -25.35
N ASN A 213 23.11 -22.09 -25.61
CA ASN A 213 24.31 -21.32 -25.31
C ASN A 213 24.49 -21.19 -23.78
N GLU A 214 25.73 -21.26 -23.31
CA GLU A 214 26.10 -21.22 -21.90
C GLU A 214 25.50 -20.00 -21.18
N GLY A 215 25.61 -18.81 -21.78
CA GLY A 215 25.04 -17.59 -21.20
C GLY A 215 23.51 -17.63 -21.04
N ASN A 216 22.82 -18.25 -21.99
CA ASN A 216 21.36 -18.40 -21.95
C ASN A 216 20.96 -19.41 -20.88
N LEU A 217 21.69 -20.53 -20.77
CA LEU A 217 21.44 -21.53 -19.74
C LEU A 217 21.70 -20.99 -18.33
N PHE A 218 22.72 -20.17 -18.12
CA PHE A 218 22.94 -19.49 -16.84
C PHE A 218 21.78 -18.57 -16.47
N ALA A 219 21.30 -17.76 -17.43
CA ALA A 219 20.18 -16.86 -17.19
C ALA A 219 18.87 -17.61 -16.91
N LEU A 220 18.58 -18.68 -17.65
CA LEU A 220 17.41 -19.54 -17.39
C LEU A 220 17.51 -20.24 -16.02
N ARG A 221 18.70 -20.71 -15.64
CA ARG A 221 18.95 -21.32 -14.32
C ARG A 221 18.71 -20.33 -13.19
N GLU A 222 19.17 -19.09 -13.34
CA GLU A 222 18.89 -18.01 -12.38
C GLU A 222 17.38 -17.75 -12.25
N LEU A 223 16.66 -17.67 -13.38
CA LEU A 223 15.21 -17.48 -13.38
C LEU A 223 14.49 -18.63 -12.67
N SER A 224 14.90 -19.89 -12.89
CA SER A 224 14.33 -21.04 -12.19
C SER A 224 14.56 -20.98 -10.70
N LEU A 225 15.80 -20.73 -10.26
CA LEU A 225 16.14 -20.61 -8.84
C LEU A 225 15.34 -19.50 -8.15
N ARG A 226 15.21 -18.34 -8.80
CA ARG A 226 14.42 -17.22 -8.29
C ARG A 226 12.94 -17.58 -8.19
N LYS A 227 12.35 -18.16 -9.25
CA LYS A 227 10.92 -18.53 -9.23
C LYS A 227 10.62 -19.59 -8.16
N THR A 228 11.53 -20.52 -7.93
CA THR A 228 11.42 -21.48 -6.80
C THR A 228 11.49 -20.75 -5.46
N ALA A 229 12.42 -19.80 -5.27
CA ALA A 229 12.51 -19.01 -4.06
C ALA A 229 11.24 -18.19 -3.78
N ASP A 230 10.70 -17.51 -4.79
CA ASP A 230 9.46 -16.73 -4.69
C ASP A 230 8.26 -17.59 -4.24
N ARG A 231 8.20 -18.85 -4.72
CA ARG A 231 7.16 -19.81 -4.32
C ARG A 231 7.31 -20.22 -2.85
N VAL A 232 8.53 -20.55 -2.43
CA VAL A 232 8.85 -20.95 -1.05
C VAL A 232 8.47 -19.82 -0.09
N ASP A 233 8.77 -18.56 -0.43
CA ASP A 233 8.38 -17.40 0.36
C ASP A 233 6.85 -17.28 0.49
N THR A 234 6.11 -17.48 -0.60
CA THR A 234 4.64 -17.45 -0.60
C THR A 234 4.04 -18.57 0.25
N GLN A 235 4.59 -19.78 0.17
CA GLN A 235 4.18 -20.94 0.98
C GLN A 235 4.40 -20.69 2.46
N MET A 236 5.54 -20.10 2.80
CA MET A 236 5.85 -19.71 4.17
C MET A 236 4.85 -18.66 4.69
N PHE A 237 4.52 -17.66 3.88
CA PHE A 237 3.52 -16.65 4.22
C PHE A 237 2.14 -17.26 4.50
N GLU A 238 1.68 -18.19 3.65
CA GLU A 238 0.41 -18.90 3.88
C GLU A 238 0.43 -19.70 5.18
N TYR A 239 1.49 -20.48 5.43
CA TYR A 239 1.64 -21.26 6.66
C TYR A 239 1.59 -20.37 7.92
N MET A 240 2.23 -19.20 7.86
CA MET A 240 2.27 -18.26 8.99
C MET A 240 0.92 -17.59 9.25
N GLN A 241 0.18 -17.20 8.20
CA GLN A 241 -1.18 -16.66 8.36
C GLN A 241 -2.11 -17.70 9.00
N THR A 242 -2.04 -18.95 8.56
CA THR A 242 -2.84 -20.04 9.12
C THR A 242 -2.49 -20.31 10.59
N ARG A 243 -1.19 -20.27 10.95
CA ARG A 243 -0.72 -20.55 12.32
C ARG A 243 -0.71 -19.32 13.25
N SER A 244 -1.13 -18.15 12.77
CA SER A 244 -1.13 -16.89 13.53
C SER A 244 0.21 -16.58 14.22
N ILE A 245 1.34 -16.84 13.54
CA ILE A 245 2.68 -16.58 14.08
C ILE A 245 3.04 -15.12 13.84
N PRO A 246 3.24 -14.28 14.89
CA PRO A 246 3.55 -12.87 14.73
C PRO A 246 5.05 -12.62 14.43
N GLY A 247 5.34 -11.82 13.41
CA GLY A 247 6.67 -11.25 13.15
C GLY A 247 7.03 -11.12 11.66
N PRO A 248 7.76 -10.07 11.24
CA PRO A 248 8.32 -10.02 9.88
C PRO A 248 9.46 -11.04 9.75
N TRP A 249 9.50 -11.79 8.64
CA TRP A 249 10.54 -12.79 8.39
C TRP A 249 11.60 -12.26 7.43
N ALA A 250 12.87 -12.55 7.72
CA ALA A 250 14.03 -11.97 7.04
C ALA A 250 14.42 -12.65 5.70
N THR A 251 13.50 -13.36 5.04
CA THR A 251 13.82 -14.06 3.76
C THR A 251 13.74 -13.14 2.54
N SER A 252 12.84 -12.14 2.55
CA SER A 252 12.78 -11.09 1.53
C SER A 252 12.72 -9.69 2.16
N GLU A 253 13.55 -8.79 1.65
CA GLU A 253 13.71 -7.44 2.20
C GLU A 253 12.57 -6.56 1.69
N HIS A 254 11.76 -5.94 2.57
CA HIS A 254 10.72 -5.00 2.17
C HIS A 254 10.98 -3.62 2.78
N LEU A 255 11.08 -2.61 1.90
CA LEU A 255 11.46 -1.26 2.28
C LEU A 255 10.24 -0.35 2.44
N LEU A 256 10.23 0.41 3.53
CA LEU A 256 9.29 1.49 3.78
C LEU A 256 10.06 2.80 3.92
N VAL A 257 9.60 3.89 3.31
CA VAL A 257 10.09 5.24 3.59
C VAL A 257 9.01 6.11 4.18
N SER A 258 9.33 6.79 5.27
CA SER A 258 8.44 7.81 5.84
C SER A 258 8.61 9.13 5.11
N ILE A 259 7.49 9.67 4.61
CA ILE A 259 7.40 11.00 4.03
C ILE A 259 6.95 11.97 5.13
N GLY A 260 7.59 13.14 5.21
CA GLY A 260 7.16 14.23 6.08
C GLY A 260 7.29 15.60 5.41
N PRO A 261 6.93 16.69 6.12
CA PRO A 261 6.95 18.06 5.58
C PRO A 261 8.35 18.63 5.33
N SER A 262 9.41 17.87 5.64
CA SER A 262 10.79 18.30 5.48
C SER A 262 11.25 18.15 4.02
N PRO A 263 12.07 19.09 3.51
CA PRO A 263 12.79 18.92 2.24
C PRO A 263 13.70 17.68 2.22
N LEU A 264 14.06 17.14 3.39
CA LEU A 264 14.82 15.90 3.49
C LEU A 264 14.07 14.71 2.88
N SER A 265 12.72 14.73 2.87
CA SER A 265 11.88 13.62 2.41
C SER A 265 12.16 13.22 0.96
N GLU A 266 12.47 14.16 0.06
CA GLU A 266 12.88 13.83 -1.31
C GLU A 266 14.18 13.03 -1.36
N LYS A 267 15.17 13.40 -0.52
CA LYS A 267 16.42 12.66 -0.39
C LYS A 267 16.18 11.27 0.18
N LEU A 268 15.25 11.12 1.13
CA LEU A 268 14.84 9.81 1.65
C LEU A 268 14.30 8.94 0.53
N VAL A 269 13.29 9.43 -0.19
CA VAL A 269 12.66 8.72 -1.33
C VAL A 269 13.70 8.27 -2.36
N ARG A 270 14.58 9.17 -2.81
CA ARG A 270 15.65 8.82 -3.78
C ARG A 270 16.65 7.81 -3.23
N THR A 271 16.93 7.85 -1.92
CA THR A 271 17.86 6.91 -1.28
C THR A 271 17.21 5.54 -1.11
N THR A 272 15.93 5.50 -0.72
CA THR A 272 15.14 4.28 -0.64
C THR A 272 15.04 3.62 -1.99
N LYS A 273 14.75 4.36 -3.08
CA LYS A 273 14.76 3.79 -4.44
C LYS A 273 16.09 3.13 -4.80
N ARG A 274 17.22 3.79 -4.53
CA ARG A 274 18.55 3.19 -4.77
C ARG A 274 18.81 1.94 -3.95
N GLN A 275 18.30 1.88 -2.71
CA GLN A 275 18.39 0.69 -1.86
C GLN A 275 17.49 -0.43 -2.39
N ALA A 276 16.27 -0.09 -2.78
CA ALA A 276 15.31 -1.00 -3.39
C ALA A 276 15.88 -1.64 -4.66
N ASP A 277 16.52 -0.86 -5.52
CA ASP A 277 17.18 -1.36 -6.73
C ASP A 277 18.36 -2.30 -6.44
N ARG A 278 19.15 -2.01 -5.38
CA ARG A 278 20.28 -2.85 -4.98
C ARG A 278 19.84 -4.17 -4.38
N LEU A 279 18.74 -4.15 -3.63
CA LEU A 279 18.14 -5.32 -3.01
C LEU A 279 17.15 -6.02 -3.95
N ASN A 280 16.93 -5.47 -5.15
CA ASN A 280 15.95 -5.90 -6.12
C ASN A 280 14.57 -6.18 -5.50
N THR A 281 14.08 -5.22 -4.71
CA THR A 281 12.83 -5.36 -3.95
C THR A 281 11.87 -4.20 -4.15
N ASP A 282 10.59 -4.48 -3.93
CA ASP A 282 9.53 -3.50 -3.83
C ASP A 282 9.74 -2.56 -2.62
N TRP A 283 9.31 -1.31 -2.77
CA TRP A 283 9.36 -0.33 -1.70
C TRP A 283 8.09 0.51 -1.65
N ARG A 284 7.77 0.97 -0.45
CA ARG A 284 6.58 1.77 -0.17
C ARG A 284 6.95 3.11 0.41
N ALA A 285 6.18 4.13 0.09
CA ALA A 285 6.34 5.47 0.65
C ALA A 285 5.05 5.86 1.38
N VAL A 286 5.18 6.09 2.69
CA VAL A 286 4.02 6.34 3.55
C VAL A 286 4.10 7.72 4.15
N TYR A 287 3.03 8.49 3.96
CA TYR A 287 2.80 9.72 4.69
C TYR A 287 1.81 9.45 5.83
N VAL A 288 2.20 9.78 7.08
CA VAL A 288 1.30 9.69 8.23
C VAL A 288 0.65 11.04 8.46
N GLU A 289 -0.65 11.11 8.18
CA GLU A 289 -1.46 12.27 8.45
C GLU A 289 -1.84 12.31 9.93
N THR A 290 -1.43 13.39 10.60
CA THR A 290 -1.69 13.62 12.03
C THR A 290 -2.68 14.77 12.21
N PRO A 291 -3.37 14.89 13.36
CA PRO A 291 -4.22 16.05 13.68
C PRO A 291 -3.54 17.43 13.49
N MET A 292 -2.20 17.48 13.54
CA MET A 292 -1.44 18.70 13.31
C MET A 292 -1.30 19.07 11.83
N HIS A 293 -1.73 18.22 10.89
CA HIS A 293 -1.67 18.48 9.46
C HIS A 293 -2.41 19.76 9.07
N HIS A 294 -3.56 20.03 9.70
CA HIS A 294 -4.32 21.26 9.49
C HIS A 294 -3.59 22.54 9.97
N ARG A 295 -2.56 22.41 10.82
CA ARG A 295 -1.72 23.54 11.26
C ARG A 295 -0.47 23.74 10.39
N LEU A 296 -0.21 22.86 9.42
CA LEU A 296 0.92 23.01 8.52
C LEU A 296 0.71 24.21 7.59
N SER A 297 1.80 24.90 7.27
CA SER A 297 1.80 25.93 6.24
C SER A 297 1.47 25.32 4.87
N ASN A 298 0.90 26.12 3.96
CA ASN A 298 0.60 25.67 2.59
C ASN A 298 1.86 25.13 1.88
N LYS A 299 3.02 25.79 2.07
CA LYS A 299 4.33 25.33 1.55
C LYS A 299 4.71 23.94 2.06
N SER A 300 4.43 23.63 3.33
CA SER A 300 4.72 22.32 3.91
C SER A 300 3.82 21.21 3.35
N ARG A 301 2.53 21.51 3.08
CA ARG A 301 1.62 20.56 2.43
C ARG A 301 2.03 20.29 1.00
N GLU A 302 2.38 21.35 0.25
CA GLU A 302 2.90 21.25 -1.11
C GLU A 302 4.15 20.36 -1.18
N GLN A 303 5.09 20.52 -0.24
CA GLN A 303 6.30 19.69 -0.17
C GLN A 303 5.99 18.19 0.04
N ILE A 304 5.00 17.87 0.88
CA ILE A 304 4.55 16.49 1.11
C ILE A 304 4.00 15.93 -0.20
N TRP A 305 3.09 16.64 -0.86
CA TRP A 305 2.47 16.21 -2.11
C TRP A 305 3.51 16.00 -3.21
N LYS A 306 4.45 16.94 -3.40
CA LYS A 306 5.58 16.80 -4.33
C LYS A 306 6.39 15.55 -4.05
N THR A 307 6.65 15.24 -2.78
CA THR A 307 7.43 14.06 -2.40
C THR A 307 6.66 12.75 -2.65
N VAL A 308 5.35 12.73 -2.38
CA VAL A 308 4.48 11.58 -2.70
C VAL A 308 4.48 11.34 -4.21
N LYS A 309 4.28 12.39 -5.03
CA LYS A 309 4.34 12.29 -6.49
C LYS A 309 5.70 11.84 -7.00
N LEU A 310 6.79 12.32 -6.39
CA LEU A 310 8.13 11.82 -6.70
C LEU A 310 8.24 10.32 -6.42
N ALA A 311 7.70 9.83 -5.31
CA ALA A 311 7.74 8.41 -4.99
C ALA A 311 6.95 7.55 -5.99
N GLU A 312 5.75 7.99 -6.39
CA GLU A 312 4.95 7.37 -7.46
C GLU A 312 5.74 7.30 -8.78
N SER A 313 6.35 8.42 -9.18
CA SER A 313 7.12 8.50 -10.44
C SER A 313 8.35 7.57 -10.47
N LEU A 314 8.88 7.22 -9.30
CA LEU A 314 10.01 6.31 -9.14
C LEU A 314 9.57 4.84 -8.96
N GLY A 315 8.27 4.54 -9.11
CA GLY A 315 7.72 3.19 -9.02
C GLY A 315 7.50 2.70 -7.59
N GLY A 316 7.49 3.59 -6.59
CA GLY A 316 7.14 3.25 -5.21
C GLY A 316 5.61 3.21 -5.02
N LYS A 317 5.12 2.25 -4.23
CA LYS A 317 3.71 2.22 -3.80
C LYS A 317 3.49 3.30 -2.73
N THR A 318 2.63 4.28 -2.99
CA THR A 318 2.39 5.42 -2.10
C THR A 318 1.09 5.27 -1.33
N GLU A 319 1.12 5.51 -0.02
CA GLU A 319 -0.06 5.46 0.83
C GLU A 319 -0.06 6.60 1.84
N THR A 320 -1.24 7.19 2.08
CA THR A 320 -1.46 8.14 3.16
C THR A 320 -2.29 7.46 4.23
N ILE A 321 -1.75 7.37 5.44
CA ILE A 321 -2.42 6.72 6.57
C ILE A 321 -2.64 7.72 7.70
N PHE A 322 -3.77 7.62 8.39
CA PHE A 322 -4.06 8.49 9.53
C PHE A 322 -3.50 7.90 10.82
N GLY A 323 -2.83 8.73 11.61
CA GLY A 323 -2.22 8.31 12.87
C GLY A 323 -2.14 9.44 13.88
N LEU A 324 -2.35 9.12 15.15
CA LEU A 324 -2.15 10.07 16.25
C LEU A 324 -0.67 10.19 16.61
N ASN A 325 0.10 9.12 16.40
CA ASN A 325 1.51 9.03 16.68
C ASN A 325 2.24 8.39 15.50
N ILE A 326 3.15 9.15 14.88
CA ILE A 326 3.85 8.72 13.66
C ILE A 326 4.61 7.40 13.87
N PRO A 327 5.47 7.25 14.91
CA PRO A 327 6.12 5.98 15.20
C PRO A 327 5.19 4.77 15.33
N ASP A 328 4.16 4.87 16.16
CA ASP A 328 3.26 3.74 16.44
C ASP A 328 2.52 3.31 15.17
N THR A 329 2.00 4.29 14.43
CA THR A 329 1.28 4.07 13.17
C THR A 329 2.19 3.50 12.08
N LEU A 330 3.44 3.96 11.97
CA LEU A 330 4.40 3.40 11.00
C LEU A 330 4.81 1.97 11.35
N ILE A 331 5.01 1.65 12.63
CA ILE A 331 5.40 0.30 13.07
C ILE A 331 4.24 -0.68 12.88
N GLU A 332 3.02 -0.28 13.23
CA GLU A 332 1.82 -1.09 13.01
C GLU A 332 1.62 -1.35 11.51
N TYR A 333 1.76 -0.31 10.68
CA TYR A 333 1.73 -0.44 9.23
C TYR A 333 2.83 -1.36 8.71
N ALA A 334 4.05 -1.23 9.23
CA ALA A 334 5.20 -2.02 8.83
C ALA A 334 4.98 -3.51 9.15
N LYS A 335 4.48 -3.83 10.35
CA LYS A 335 4.15 -5.21 10.75
C LYS A 335 3.05 -5.81 9.89
N LYS A 336 1.98 -5.06 9.61
CA LYS A 336 0.87 -5.53 8.77
C LYS A 336 1.30 -5.83 7.33
N ASN A 337 2.34 -5.16 6.85
CA ASN A 337 2.80 -5.24 5.47
C ASN A 337 4.17 -5.93 5.31
N ASN A 338 4.62 -6.67 6.34
CA ASN A 338 5.90 -7.39 6.36
C ASN A 338 7.12 -6.54 5.96
N ILE A 339 7.12 -5.26 6.36
CA ILE A 339 8.26 -4.38 6.12
C ILE A 339 9.42 -4.81 7.02
N THR A 340 10.56 -5.13 6.42
CA THR A 340 11.80 -5.48 7.14
C THR A 340 12.63 -4.24 7.47
N ARG A 341 12.52 -3.17 6.68
CA ARG A 341 13.36 -1.95 6.79
C ARG A 341 12.55 -0.67 6.67
N ILE A 342 12.64 0.19 7.68
CA ILE A 342 12.02 1.53 7.68
C ILE A 342 13.10 2.61 7.53
N VAL A 343 13.02 3.36 6.45
CA VAL A 343 13.86 4.52 6.16
C VAL A 343 13.20 5.77 6.71
N ILE A 344 13.87 6.44 7.66
CA ILE A 344 13.42 7.69 8.27
C ILE A 344 14.51 8.76 8.22
N GLY A 345 14.10 10.02 8.19
CA GLY A 345 15.02 11.15 8.29
C GLY A 345 15.31 11.54 9.74
N LYS A 346 16.53 11.98 10.03
CA LYS A 346 16.85 12.57 11.33
C LYS A 346 16.04 13.86 11.55
N THR A 347 15.30 13.96 12.64
CA THR A 347 14.58 15.19 13.03
C THR A 347 15.56 16.32 13.33
N LEU A 348 15.31 17.52 12.80
CA LEU A 348 16.17 18.71 12.95
C LEU A 348 15.79 19.59 14.16
N ARG A 349 15.22 19.01 15.23
CA ARG A 349 14.77 19.79 16.39
C ARG A 349 15.95 20.17 17.30
N THR A 350 15.82 21.28 18.03
CA THR A 350 16.80 21.73 19.04
C THR A 350 16.84 20.72 20.20
N ARG A 351 18.03 20.39 20.73
CA ARG A 351 18.24 19.34 21.76
C ARG A 351 17.30 19.43 22.98
N TRP A 352 16.95 20.63 23.45
CA TRP A 352 16.01 20.82 24.57
C TRP A 352 14.57 20.42 24.22
N LYS A 353 14.14 20.64 22.96
CA LYS A 353 12.83 20.17 22.46
C LYS A 353 12.81 18.64 22.31
N GLU A 354 13.94 18.00 21.98
CA GLU A 354 14.06 16.53 21.92
C GLU A 354 13.97 15.90 23.32
N ILE A 355 14.53 16.54 24.34
CA ILE A 355 14.43 16.07 25.74
C ILE A 355 12.99 16.19 26.27
N LEU A 356 12.28 17.27 25.91
CA LEU A 356 10.92 17.53 26.43
C LEU A 356 9.81 16.77 25.69
N PHE A 357 9.94 16.54 24.38
CA PHE A 357 8.90 15.92 23.55
C PHE A 357 9.28 14.53 22.99
N GLY A 358 10.51 14.06 23.26
CA GLY A 358 11.07 12.84 22.68
C GLY A 358 11.51 13.01 21.23
N SER A 359 12.34 12.08 20.75
CA SER A 359 12.75 11.95 19.35
C SER A 359 11.90 10.88 18.66
N ILE A 360 11.35 11.19 17.48
CA ILE A 360 10.64 10.23 16.63
C ILE A 360 11.55 9.04 16.30
N VAL A 361 12.83 9.32 16.07
CA VAL A 361 13.85 8.30 15.76
C VAL A 361 14.07 7.39 16.96
N ASP A 362 14.19 7.95 18.17
CA ASP A 362 14.45 7.14 19.37
C ASP A 362 13.25 6.24 19.69
N GLN A 363 12.03 6.78 19.55
CA GLN A 363 10.80 5.99 19.70
C GLN A 363 10.71 4.87 18.65
N MET A 364 11.07 5.14 17.39
CA MET A 364 11.11 4.12 16.34
C MET A 364 12.12 3.03 16.68
N ILE A 365 13.35 3.37 17.07
CA ILE A 365 14.39 2.40 17.44
C ILE A 365 13.98 1.53 18.62
N HIS A 366 13.28 2.10 19.62
CA HIS A 366 12.87 1.34 20.81
C HIS A 366 11.63 0.46 20.58
N LYS A 367 10.77 0.82 19.61
CA LYS A 367 9.49 0.14 19.37
C LYS A 367 9.50 -0.75 18.12
N SER A 368 10.49 -0.63 17.23
CA SER A 368 10.52 -1.33 15.94
C SER A 368 10.65 -2.85 16.07
N GLY A 369 11.12 -3.36 17.22
CA GLY A 369 11.34 -4.79 17.43
C GLY A 369 12.37 -5.30 16.42
N ASP A 370 11.99 -6.32 15.64
CA ASP A 370 12.86 -6.93 14.61
C ASP A 370 12.93 -6.14 13.29
N ILE A 371 12.26 -4.99 13.21
CA ILE A 371 12.28 -4.14 12.01
C ILE A 371 13.50 -3.21 12.07
N ASP A 372 14.35 -3.28 11.04
CA ASP A 372 15.52 -2.43 10.89
C ASP A 372 15.12 -0.97 10.64
N VAL A 373 15.67 -0.03 11.41
CA VAL A 373 15.42 1.41 11.22
C VAL A 373 16.65 2.08 10.60
N TYR A 374 16.54 2.51 9.34
CA TYR A 374 17.60 3.18 8.60
C TYR A 374 17.45 4.70 8.64
N VAL A 375 18.31 5.36 9.40
CA VAL A 375 18.24 6.81 9.63
C VAL A 375 19.15 7.55 8.65
N ILE A 376 18.58 8.41 7.81
CA ILE A 376 19.33 9.24 6.88
C ILE A 376 19.48 10.65 7.44
N SER A 377 20.73 11.13 7.48
CA SER A 377 21.06 12.50 7.89
C SER A 377 21.05 13.48 6.71
N SER A 378 20.58 14.69 6.98
CA SER A 378 20.81 15.88 6.15
C SER A 378 22.26 16.34 6.29
N GLY A 379 22.95 16.59 5.16
CA GLY A 379 24.25 17.26 5.18
C GLY A 379 24.10 18.72 5.61
N ASP A 380 25.19 19.33 6.11
CA ASP A 380 25.15 20.65 6.77
C ASP A 380 24.49 21.77 5.94
N ARG A 381 24.51 21.67 4.60
CA ARG A 381 23.85 22.62 3.68
C ARG A 381 22.33 22.74 3.83
N ILE A 382 21.64 21.72 4.35
CA ILE A 382 20.17 21.75 4.53
C ILE A 382 19.78 22.45 5.86
N LYS A 383 20.72 22.55 6.82
CA LYS A 383 20.46 23.23 8.11
C LYS A 383 20.22 24.74 7.92
N GLU A 384 20.88 25.37 6.95
CA GLU A 384 20.77 26.82 6.70
C GLU A 384 19.42 27.23 6.10
N ASN A 385 18.85 26.45 5.18
CA ASN A 385 17.56 26.77 4.55
C ASN A 385 16.33 26.43 5.40
N ILE A 386 16.46 25.56 6.40
CA ILE A 386 15.36 25.18 7.31
C ILE A 386 15.30 26.12 8.53
N SER A 387 16.30 26.98 8.72
CA SER A 387 16.35 27.92 9.85
C SER A 387 15.35 29.08 9.77
N TYR A 388 14.50 29.14 8.73
CA TYR A 388 13.57 30.25 8.49
C TYR A 388 12.08 29.86 8.34
N SER A 389 11.69 28.64 8.69
CA SER A 389 10.26 28.23 8.63
C SER A 389 9.75 27.54 9.90
N ASP A 390 10.46 27.69 11.01
CA ASP A 390 9.84 27.58 12.34
C ASP A 390 9.44 29.04 12.64
N GLU A 391 8.31 29.51 12.08
CA GLU A 391 7.67 30.70 12.62
C GLU A 391 7.46 30.39 14.11
N SER A 392 8.36 30.94 14.90
CA SER A 392 8.27 30.98 16.34
C SER A 392 6.84 31.38 16.66
N ILE A 393 6.13 30.48 17.33
CA ILE A 393 4.89 30.75 18.03
C ILE A 393 5.25 31.73 19.16
N LEU A 394 5.54 32.98 18.80
CA LEU A 394 5.26 34.10 19.67
C LEU A 394 3.79 34.39 19.40
N PRO A 395 2.88 34.17 20.38
CA PRO A 395 1.48 34.45 20.19
C PRO A 395 1.29 35.97 20.17
N VAL A 396 1.53 36.59 19.02
CA VAL A 396 1.08 37.94 18.73
C VAL A 396 -0.35 37.81 18.22
N THR A 397 -1.32 37.70 19.12
CA THR A 397 -2.69 38.22 18.93
C THR A 397 -3.50 38.20 20.23
N LEU A 398 -3.73 39.43 20.72
CA LEU A 398 -4.86 39.96 21.51
C LEU A 398 -4.91 39.73 23.06
N PRO A 399 -4.82 40.80 23.87
CA PRO A 399 -4.90 40.77 25.34
C PRO A 399 -6.28 40.39 25.91
N GLY A 400 -7.34 40.31 25.08
CA GLY A 400 -8.70 40.00 25.54
C GLY A 400 -8.89 38.60 26.14
N LYS A 401 -8.10 37.61 25.70
CA LYS A 401 -8.22 36.21 26.17
C LYS A 401 -7.69 36.03 27.60
N TYR A 402 -6.61 36.73 27.93
CA TYR A 402 -6.00 36.73 29.26
C TYR A 402 -6.81 37.57 30.25
N LEU A 403 -7.58 38.55 29.76
CA LEU A 403 -8.51 39.36 30.54
C LEU A 403 -9.65 38.50 31.13
N GLU A 404 -10.18 37.52 30.38
CA GLU A 404 -11.18 36.59 30.91
C GLU A 404 -10.64 35.76 32.08
N SER A 405 -9.41 35.23 31.97
CA SER A 405 -8.79 34.50 33.10
C SER A 405 -8.52 35.39 34.30
N LEU A 406 -8.09 36.64 34.07
CA LEU A 406 -7.89 37.61 35.15
C LEU A 406 -9.18 37.91 35.88
N VAL A 407 -10.30 38.08 35.16
CA VAL A 407 -11.63 38.30 35.76
C VAL A 407 -12.05 37.10 36.60
N LEU A 408 -11.92 35.87 36.07
CA LEU A 408 -12.30 34.65 36.79
C LEU A 408 -11.49 34.46 38.07
N VAL A 409 -10.17 34.65 38.01
CA VAL A 409 -9.31 34.57 39.20
C VAL A 409 -9.68 35.66 40.19
N SER A 410 -9.87 36.90 39.73
CA SER A 410 -10.24 38.03 40.61
C SER A 410 -11.56 37.80 41.34
N ILE A 411 -12.58 37.24 40.66
CA ILE A 411 -13.86 36.89 41.28
C ILE A 411 -13.64 35.88 42.41
N VAL A 412 -12.87 34.81 42.15
CA VAL A 412 -12.59 33.79 43.17
C VAL A 412 -11.75 34.34 44.31
N THR A 413 -10.82 35.25 44.04
CA THR A 413 -10.05 35.95 45.09
C THR A 413 -10.96 36.81 45.97
N ILE A 414 -11.87 37.60 45.39
CA ILE A 414 -12.83 38.42 46.15
C ILE A 414 -13.75 37.55 47.00
N CYS A 415 -14.30 36.48 46.44
CA CYS A 415 -15.13 35.53 47.19
C CYS A 415 -14.33 34.84 48.30
N GLY A 416 -13.09 34.43 48.02
CA GLY A 416 -12.19 33.82 49.00
C GLY A 416 -11.89 34.76 50.16
N GLU A 417 -11.64 36.04 49.89
CA GLU A 417 -11.35 37.07 50.89
C GLU A 417 -12.55 37.30 51.84
N LEU A 418 -13.78 37.21 51.32
CA LEU A 418 -15.01 37.28 52.14
C LEU A 418 -15.24 36.01 52.98
N LEU A 419 -14.84 34.85 52.46
CA LEU A 419 -15.08 33.55 53.07
C LEU A 419 -13.94 33.05 53.96
N LYS A 420 -12.78 33.73 53.98
CA LYS A 420 -11.57 33.28 54.71
C LYS A 420 -11.75 33.11 56.21
N ASN A 421 -12.73 33.79 56.81
CA ASN A 421 -13.05 33.65 58.23
C ASN A 421 -13.99 32.48 58.53
N TYR A 422 -14.62 31.89 57.51
CA TYR A 422 -15.60 30.82 57.63
C TYR A 422 -15.11 29.48 57.09
N ILE A 423 -14.11 29.49 56.20
CA ILE A 423 -13.62 28.32 55.48
C ILE A 423 -12.10 28.20 55.67
N SER A 424 -11.61 26.97 55.89
CA SER A 424 -10.18 26.66 55.92
C SER A 424 -9.49 27.06 54.61
N GLN A 425 -8.27 27.58 54.72
CA GLN A 425 -7.42 27.96 53.58
C GLN A 425 -7.19 26.79 52.61
N THR A 426 -7.11 25.55 53.12
CA THR A 426 -6.97 24.33 52.30
C THR A 426 -8.21 24.05 51.44
N ASN A 427 -9.39 24.54 51.82
CA ASN A 427 -10.59 24.39 50.99
C ASN A 427 -10.71 25.54 49.98
N LEU A 428 -10.17 26.72 50.28
CA LEU A 428 -10.18 27.86 49.38
C LEU A 428 -9.39 27.62 48.09
N ILE A 429 -8.27 26.88 48.17
CA ILE A 429 -7.47 26.55 46.99
C ILE A 429 -8.20 25.66 45.97
N MET A 430 -9.20 24.87 46.41
CA MET A 430 -10.01 24.05 45.51
C MET A 430 -10.83 24.90 44.53
N PHE A 431 -11.25 26.11 44.93
CA PHE A 431 -11.95 27.03 44.03
C PHE A 431 -11.02 27.60 42.95
N TYR A 432 -9.75 27.85 43.29
CA TYR A 432 -8.74 28.25 42.30
C TYR A 432 -8.44 27.13 41.32
N LEU A 433 -8.33 25.88 41.80
CA LEU A 433 -8.22 24.70 40.93
C LEU A 433 -9.41 24.61 39.97
N MET A 434 -10.62 24.85 40.44
CA MET A 434 -11.81 24.83 39.59
C MET A 434 -11.76 25.90 38.48
N VAL A 435 -11.26 27.11 38.77
CA VAL A 435 -11.06 28.15 37.75
C VAL A 435 -10.01 27.75 36.71
N VAL A 436 -8.91 27.12 37.13
CA VAL A 436 -7.88 26.60 36.22
C VAL A 436 -8.47 25.54 35.28
N VAL A 437 -9.31 24.64 35.80
CA VAL A 437 -10.01 23.62 35.00
C VAL A 437 -10.95 24.28 33.99
N ILE A 438 -11.76 25.26 34.41
CA ILE A 438 -12.68 25.99 33.51
C ILE A 438 -11.91 26.71 32.39
N ALA A 439 -10.81 27.37 32.73
CA ALA A 439 -9.95 28.04 31.76
C ALA A 439 -9.34 27.06 30.74
N ALA A 440 -8.92 25.88 31.21
CA ALA A 440 -8.41 24.81 30.36
C ALA A 440 -9.47 24.30 29.38
N PHE A 441 -10.70 24.04 29.85
CA PHE A 441 -11.81 23.58 29.00
C PHE A 441 -12.18 24.55 27.89
N ARG A 442 -12.18 25.86 28.20
CA ARG A 442 -12.61 26.87 27.23
C ARG A 442 -11.57 27.18 26.16
N ARG A 443 -10.29 27.33 26.52
CA ARG A 443 -9.29 27.92 25.60
C ARG A 443 -7.91 27.25 25.59
N GLY A 444 -7.76 26.08 26.22
CA GLY A 444 -6.57 25.24 26.09
C GLY A 444 -5.36 25.65 26.94
N LEU A 445 -4.19 25.10 26.59
CA LEU A 445 -3.00 25.03 27.45
C LEU A 445 -2.40 26.35 27.90
N ASN A 446 -2.25 27.28 26.97
CA ASN A 446 -1.59 28.55 27.26
C ASN A 446 -2.38 29.37 28.29
N LEU A 447 -3.72 29.29 28.25
CA LEU A 447 -4.58 29.99 29.21
C LEU A 447 -4.61 29.28 30.56
N ALA A 448 -4.64 27.95 30.60
CA ALA A 448 -4.65 27.18 31.84
C ALA A 448 -3.38 27.42 32.66
N ILE A 449 -2.21 27.40 32.01
CA ILE A 449 -0.93 27.70 32.66
C ILE A 449 -0.93 29.12 33.21
N PHE A 450 -1.30 30.12 32.39
CA PHE A 450 -1.39 31.51 32.82
C PHE A 450 -2.34 31.70 34.00
N THR A 451 -3.51 31.07 33.95
CA THR A 451 -4.52 31.10 35.02
C THR A 451 -4.00 30.46 36.31
N SER A 452 -3.25 29.36 36.21
CA SER A 452 -2.66 28.70 37.38
C SER A 452 -1.58 29.55 38.05
N ILE A 453 -0.72 30.21 37.27
CA ILE A 453 0.35 31.08 37.78
C ILE A 453 -0.26 32.29 38.50
N ILE A 454 -1.21 32.98 37.87
CA ILE A 454 -1.89 34.12 38.47
C ILE A 454 -2.74 33.69 39.67
N GLY A 455 -3.37 32.52 39.60
CA GLY A 455 -4.11 31.93 40.71
C GLY A 455 -3.24 31.67 41.93
N VAL A 456 -2.05 31.07 41.74
CA VAL A 456 -1.05 30.89 42.82
C VAL A 456 -0.68 32.25 43.43
N LEU A 457 -0.33 33.22 42.59
CA LEU A 457 0.12 34.54 43.05
C LEU A 457 -0.98 35.28 43.83
N MET A 458 -2.22 35.24 43.34
CA MET A 458 -3.36 35.87 44.02
C MET A 458 -3.73 35.14 45.31
N PHE A 459 -3.65 33.81 45.32
CA PHE A 459 -3.90 33.02 46.52
C PHE A 459 -2.85 33.29 47.60
N ASP A 460 -1.55 33.28 47.25
CA ASP A 460 -0.45 33.58 48.18
C ASP A 460 -0.59 34.99 48.77
N PHE A 461 -0.83 35.99 47.92
CA PHE A 461 -0.89 37.38 48.36
C PHE A 461 -2.11 37.70 49.24
N PHE A 462 -3.29 37.16 48.94
CA PHE A 462 -4.53 37.55 49.64
C PHE A 462 -4.96 36.57 50.75
N LEU A 463 -4.70 35.28 50.59
CA LEU A 463 -5.33 34.23 51.41
C LEU A 463 -4.36 33.44 52.29
N VAL A 464 -3.03 33.60 52.11
CA VAL A 464 -2.01 32.95 52.94
C VAL A 464 -1.42 33.95 53.95
N PRO A 465 -1.35 33.64 55.25
CA PRO A 465 -0.68 34.48 56.24
C PRO A 465 0.85 34.43 56.12
N PRO A 466 1.58 35.55 56.31
CA PRO A 466 1.07 36.91 56.51
C PRO A 466 0.42 37.49 55.24
N TYR A 467 -0.77 38.06 55.38
CA TYR A 467 -1.54 38.58 54.25
C TYR A 467 -0.85 39.80 53.60
N TYR A 468 -1.09 39.97 52.30
CA TYR A 468 -0.58 41.05 51.45
C TYR A 468 0.95 41.08 51.33
N THR A 469 1.61 39.92 51.46
CA THR A 469 3.04 39.76 51.21
C THR A 469 3.36 38.40 50.62
N PHE A 470 4.37 38.33 49.75
CA PHE A 470 4.86 37.08 49.15
C PHE A 470 5.86 36.33 50.04
N ARG A 471 5.75 36.49 51.36
CA ARG A 471 6.64 35.83 52.33
C ARG A 471 6.07 34.47 52.72
N VAL A 472 6.46 33.46 51.95
CA VAL A 472 6.15 32.06 52.25
C VAL A 472 6.86 31.65 53.54
N SER A 473 6.14 31.72 54.64
CA SER A 473 6.64 31.39 55.99
C SER A 473 6.51 29.91 56.30
N ASP A 474 5.60 29.23 55.59
CA ASP A 474 5.26 27.82 55.80
C ASP A 474 5.51 27.02 54.51
N THR A 475 6.43 26.06 54.61
CA THR A 475 6.81 25.14 53.54
C THR A 475 5.64 24.31 52.99
N GLN A 476 4.54 24.16 53.75
CA GLN A 476 3.37 23.42 53.31
C GLN A 476 2.67 24.06 52.09
N TYR A 477 2.70 25.40 51.94
CA TYR A 477 2.09 26.06 50.79
C TYR A 477 2.89 25.89 49.50
N ILE A 478 4.22 25.72 49.58
CA ILE A 478 5.07 25.46 48.41
C ILE A 478 4.65 24.16 47.71
N ILE A 479 4.38 23.10 48.49
CA ILE A 479 3.89 21.82 47.99
C ILE A 479 2.53 22.00 47.29
N THR A 480 1.66 22.83 47.87
CA THR A 480 0.32 23.07 47.33
C THR A 480 0.37 23.90 46.04
N PHE A 481 1.26 24.88 45.94
CA PHE A 481 1.48 25.65 44.70
C PHE A 481 2.01 24.78 43.58
N PHE A 482 2.98 23.90 43.89
CA PHE A 482 3.50 22.94 42.94
C PHE A 482 2.42 21.95 42.48
N GLY A 483 1.61 21.45 43.42
CA GLY A 483 0.46 20.60 43.13
C GLY A 483 -0.57 21.26 42.22
N MET A 484 -0.88 22.55 42.44
CA MET A 484 -1.84 23.28 41.61
C MET A 484 -1.33 23.50 40.18
N ILE A 485 -0.06 23.85 40.01
CA ILE A 485 0.57 23.96 38.69
C ILE A 485 0.57 22.60 38.00
N LEU A 486 0.92 21.51 38.70
CA LEU A 486 0.95 20.15 38.16
C LEU A 486 -0.45 19.70 37.71
N VAL A 487 -1.48 19.92 38.52
CA VAL A 487 -2.88 19.62 38.14
C VAL A 487 -3.29 20.44 36.92
N GLY A 488 -2.95 21.74 36.87
CA GLY A 488 -3.21 22.58 35.70
C GLY A 488 -2.56 22.06 34.42
N ILE A 489 -1.30 21.60 34.51
CA ILE A 489 -0.57 21.00 33.38
C ILE A 489 -1.24 19.68 32.95
N VAL A 490 -1.54 18.77 33.89
CA VAL A 490 -2.16 17.46 33.59
C VAL A 490 -3.53 17.64 32.95
N VAL A 491 -4.41 18.42 33.56
CA VAL A 491 -5.75 18.73 33.03
C VAL A 491 -5.63 19.35 31.65
N SER A 492 -4.66 20.23 31.45
CA SER A 492 -4.46 20.83 30.14
C SER A 492 -3.96 19.86 29.08
N ILE A 493 -3.08 18.92 29.41
CA ILE A 493 -2.60 17.90 28.46
C ILE A 493 -3.79 17.02 28.02
N LEU A 494 -4.64 16.63 28.97
CA LEU A 494 -5.83 15.82 28.70
C LEU A 494 -6.84 16.56 27.80
N ILE A 495 -7.10 17.84 28.09
CA ILE A 495 -8.04 18.66 27.32
C ILE A 495 -7.48 18.99 25.93
N SER A 496 -6.19 19.31 25.81
CA SER A 496 -5.57 19.54 24.50
C SER A 496 -5.70 18.31 23.60
N LYS A 497 -5.45 17.11 24.15
CA LYS A 497 -5.69 15.86 23.42
C LYS A 497 -7.16 15.69 23.03
N ALA A 498 -8.09 15.89 23.97
CA ALA A 498 -9.54 15.79 23.72
C ALA A 498 -10.04 16.74 22.62
N GLN A 499 -9.54 17.98 22.59
CA GLN A 499 -9.92 18.96 21.56
C GLN A 499 -9.32 18.65 20.19
N ASP A 500 -8.08 18.15 20.14
CA ASP A 500 -7.44 17.70 18.90
C ASP A 500 -8.19 16.49 18.31
N TYR A 501 -8.75 15.60 19.16
CA TYR A 501 -9.65 14.52 18.74
C TYR A 501 -10.96 15.05 18.14
N ALA A 502 -11.61 16.01 18.81
CA ALA A 502 -12.91 16.53 18.38
C ALA A 502 -12.83 17.29 17.03
N LYS A 503 -11.79 18.11 16.82
CA LYS A 503 -11.61 18.85 15.57
C LYS A 503 -11.32 17.94 14.38
N SER A 504 -10.46 16.93 14.58
CA SER A 504 -10.11 15.98 13.53
C SER A 504 -11.30 15.09 13.13
N ALA A 505 -12.19 14.77 14.08
CA ALA A 505 -13.40 14.02 13.79
C ALA A 505 -14.40 14.85 12.94
N HIS A 506 -14.52 16.16 13.21
CA HIS A 506 -15.50 17.01 12.54
C HIS A 506 -15.16 17.30 11.08
N HIS A 507 -13.90 17.62 10.76
CA HIS A 507 -13.51 17.82 9.35
C HIS A 507 -13.63 16.54 8.51
N ARG A 508 -13.39 15.37 9.11
CA ARG A 508 -13.64 14.08 8.44
C ARG A 508 -15.11 13.83 8.14
N GLU A 509 -16.00 14.33 9.00
CA GLU A 509 -17.45 14.26 8.76
C GLU A 509 -17.84 15.16 7.59
N GLU A 510 -17.28 16.38 7.52
CA GLU A 510 -17.54 17.34 6.44
C GLU A 510 -17.04 16.85 5.07
N GLU A 511 -15.80 16.36 4.97
CA GLU A 511 -15.24 15.83 3.71
C GLU A 511 -15.97 14.57 3.22
N ASN A 512 -16.23 13.60 4.11
CA ASN A 512 -16.97 12.39 3.73
C ASN A 512 -18.43 12.70 3.39
N ALA A 513 -19.05 13.67 4.07
CA ALA A 513 -20.40 14.12 3.74
C ALA A 513 -20.46 14.78 2.36
N ALA A 514 -19.44 15.56 1.96
CA ALA A 514 -19.37 16.15 0.63
C ALA A 514 -19.29 15.09 -0.48
N LEU A 515 -18.40 14.10 -0.32
CA LEU A 515 -18.24 12.98 -1.26
C LEU A 515 -19.51 12.10 -1.32
N TYR A 516 -20.11 11.78 -0.18
CA TYR A 516 -21.34 10.99 -0.11
C TYR A 516 -22.52 11.71 -0.77
N ARG A 517 -22.68 13.02 -0.55
CA ARG A 517 -23.73 13.83 -1.19
C ARG A 517 -23.53 13.90 -2.71
N LEU A 518 -22.29 14.04 -3.17
CA LEU A 518 -21.98 14.01 -4.61
C LEU A 518 -22.32 12.64 -5.22
N ALA A 519 -21.87 11.54 -4.61
CA ALA A 519 -22.20 10.18 -5.06
C ALA A 519 -23.71 9.92 -5.10
N LYS A 520 -24.46 10.39 -4.08
CA LYS A 520 -25.93 10.27 -4.04
C LYS A 520 -26.62 11.06 -5.16
N ASN A 521 -26.20 12.30 -5.41
CA ASN A 521 -26.76 13.13 -6.47
C ASN A 521 -26.45 12.56 -7.87
N LEU A 522 -25.24 12.04 -8.08
CA LEU A 522 -24.86 11.36 -9.31
C LEU A 522 -25.65 10.07 -9.55
N THR A 523 -25.94 9.32 -8.48
CA THR A 523 -26.75 8.10 -8.57
C THR A 523 -28.20 8.41 -8.94
N GLY A 524 -28.76 9.52 -8.44
CA GLY A 524 -30.12 9.97 -8.71
C GLY A 524 -30.34 10.73 -10.02
N ALA A 525 -29.26 11.09 -10.74
CA ALA A 525 -29.37 11.74 -12.05
C ALA A 525 -29.99 10.77 -13.08
N SER A 526 -30.84 11.30 -13.98
CA SER A 526 -31.56 10.55 -15.01
C SER A 526 -30.92 10.61 -16.40
N ASP A 527 -30.02 11.57 -16.63
CA ASP A 527 -29.30 11.74 -17.90
C ASP A 527 -27.88 12.31 -17.70
N ILE A 528 -27.05 12.23 -18.76
CA ILE A 528 -25.67 12.74 -18.73
C ILE A 528 -25.66 14.25 -18.46
N LYS A 529 -26.61 15.03 -18.98
CA LYS A 529 -26.65 16.49 -18.75
C LYS A 529 -26.88 16.85 -17.28
N SER A 530 -27.73 16.09 -16.57
CA SER A 530 -27.94 16.28 -15.13
C SER A 530 -26.70 15.91 -14.32
N VAL A 531 -25.97 14.87 -14.72
CA VAL A 531 -24.67 14.51 -14.10
C VAL A 531 -23.68 15.67 -14.25
N LEU A 532 -23.48 16.18 -15.46
CA LEU A 532 -22.53 17.27 -15.72
C LEU A 532 -22.90 18.54 -14.94
N SER A 533 -24.19 18.90 -14.93
CA SER A 533 -24.67 20.09 -14.22
C SER A 533 -24.52 19.97 -12.69
N ALA A 534 -24.79 18.78 -12.13
CA ALA A 534 -24.63 18.52 -10.71
C ALA A 534 -23.17 18.65 -10.25
N VAL A 535 -22.22 18.21 -11.07
CA VAL A 535 -20.78 18.31 -10.77
C VAL A 535 -20.32 19.76 -10.77
N ILE A 536 -20.70 20.54 -11.80
CA ILE A 536 -20.35 21.96 -11.90
C ILE A 536 -20.89 22.74 -10.70
N LEU A 537 -22.18 22.55 -10.38
CA LEU A 537 -22.82 23.22 -9.25
C LEU A 537 -22.16 22.88 -7.91
N LYS A 538 -21.66 21.64 -7.73
CA LYS A 538 -20.94 21.28 -6.50
C LYS A 538 -19.52 21.78 -6.44
N ILE A 539 -18.85 21.96 -7.57
CA ILE A 539 -17.54 22.63 -7.58
C ILE A 539 -17.72 24.11 -7.20
N GLU A 540 -18.77 24.76 -7.72
CA GLU A 540 -19.10 26.14 -7.35
C GLU A 540 -19.45 26.28 -5.87
N GLU A 541 -20.28 25.39 -5.31
CA GLU A 541 -20.66 25.46 -3.89
C GLU A 541 -19.54 25.12 -2.90
N ASN A 542 -18.69 24.12 -3.22
CA ASN A 542 -17.67 23.65 -2.28
C ASN A 542 -16.39 24.47 -2.31
N PHE A 543 -16.00 24.96 -3.49
CA PHE A 543 -14.71 25.65 -3.68
C PHE A 543 -14.87 27.13 -4.02
N ASN A 544 -16.09 27.59 -4.31
CA ASN A 544 -16.34 28.91 -4.89
C ASN A 544 -15.56 29.13 -6.21
N TRP A 545 -15.34 28.05 -6.96
CA TRP A 545 -14.57 28.04 -8.22
C TRP A 545 -15.48 27.90 -9.42
N GLN A 546 -15.04 28.39 -10.58
CA GLN A 546 -15.75 28.19 -11.83
C GLN A 546 -15.30 26.89 -12.48
N ALA A 547 -16.22 26.13 -13.08
CA ALA A 547 -15.94 24.83 -13.68
C ALA A 547 -16.53 24.69 -15.09
N VAL A 548 -15.90 23.86 -15.90
CA VAL A 548 -16.32 23.50 -17.24
C VAL A 548 -16.02 22.04 -17.52
N ILE A 549 -16.94 21.34 -18.17
CA ILE A 549 -16.72 19.96 -18.62
C ILE A 549 -16.74 19.92 -20.13
N LEU A 550 -15.65 19.41 -20.69
CA LEU A 550 -15.48 19.16 -22.13
C LEU A 550 -15.55 17.66 -22.41
N MET A 551 -16.31 17.28 -23.43
CA MET A 551 -16.48 15.89 -23.86
C MET A 551 -16.08 15.75 -25.34
N PRO A 552 -15.56 14.59 -25.76
CA PRO A 552 -15.17 14.36 -27.14
C PRO A 552 -16.39 14.29 -28.06
N GLU A 553 -16.36 15.08 -29.13
CA GLU A 553 -17.33 15.01 -30.22
C GLU A 553 -16.54 14.82 -31.54
N SER A 554 -16.59 13.60 -32.08
CA SER A 554 -15.74 13.14 -33.19
C SER A 554 -14.23 13.19 -32.90
N LYS A 555 -13.55 14.31 -33.14
CA LYS A 555 -12.09 14.48 -33.00
C LYS A 555 -11.66 15.67 -32.14
N THR A 556 -12.61 16.48 -31.68
CA THR A 556 -12.35 17.69 -30.89
C THR A 556 -13.18 17.67 -29.61
N LEU A 557 -12.63 18.22 -28.53
CA LEU A 557 -13.38 18.45 -27.30
C LEU A 557 -14.36 19.61 -27.47
N VAL A 558 -15.60 19.40 -27.05
CA VAL A 558 -16.66 20.41 -27.07
C VAL A 558 -17.19 20.60 -25.66
N VAL A 559 -17.48 21.84 -25.28
CA VAL A 559 -18.08 22.18 -23.98
C VAL A 559 -19.48 21.58 -23.88
N LYS A 560 -19.71 20.71 -22.89
CA LYS A 560 -21.04 20.10 -22.62
C LYS A 560 -21.68 20.60 -21.33
N GLY A 561 -20.92 21.27 -20.46
CA GLY A 561 -21.44 22.01 -19.31
C GLY A 561 -20.43 23.06 -18.86
N SER A 562 -20.88 24.23 -18.44
CA SER A 562 -20.01 25.30 -17.94
C SER A 562 -20.73 26.13 -16.87
N SER A 563 -19.97 26.66 -15.92
CA SER A 563 -20.36 27.76 -15.05
C SER A 563 -20.84 28.96 -15.89
N HIS A 564 -21.87 29.67 -15.41
CA HIS A 564 -22.55 30.70 -16.19
C HIS A 564 -21.65 31.89 -16.58
N ALA A 565 -20.58 32.13 -15.81
CA ALA A 565 -19.65 33.24 -16.00
C ALA A 565 -18.30 32.84 -16.64
N LEU A 566 -18.10 31.57 -17.00
CA LEU A 566 -16.81 31.08 -17.51
C LEU A 566 -16.82 30.96 -19.03
N HIS A 567 -15.99 31.77 -19.69
CA HIS A 567 -15.73 31.68 -21.13
C HIS A 567 -14.33 31.08 -21.38
N ILE A 568 -14.27 30.09 -22.27
CA ILE A 568 -13.04 29.37 -22.60
C ILE A 568 -12.52 29.85 -23.95
N THR A 569 -11.21 30.02 -24.03
CA THR A 569 -10.50 30.39 -25.27
C THR A 569 -10.05 29.18 -26.08
N ASP A 570 -9.80 29.35 -27.37
CA ASP A 570 -9.34 28.26 -28.25
C ASP A 570 -8.01 27.63 -27.79
N ASP A 571 -7.13 28.44 -27.18
CA ASP A 571 -5.88 27.97 -26.57
C ASP A 571 -6.16 27.02 -25.40
N GLU A 572 -7.14 27.34 -24.55
CA GLU A 572 -7.53 26.51 -23.42
C GLU A 572 -8.22 25.21 -23.84
N ILE A 573 -8.99 25.22 -24.95
CA ILE A 573 -9.53 24.00 -25.55
C ILE A 573 -8.39 23.10 -26.05
N SER A 574 -7.33 23.69 -26.61
CA SER A 574 -6.14 22.94 -27.06
C SER A 574 -5.37 22.31 -25.88
N ILE A 575 -5.27 23.02 -24.75
CA ILE A 575 -4.69 22.50 -23.51
C ILE A 575 -5.56 21.36 -22.94
N ALA A 576 -6.88 21.50 -22.96
CA ALA A 576 -7.80 20.43 -22.57
C ALA A 576 -7.66 19.20 -23.48
N GLN A 577 -7.48 19.40 -24.80
CA GLN A 577 -7.25 18.32 -25.75
C GLN A 577 -5.94 17.56 -25.44
N TRP A 578 -4.90 18.28 -25.02
CA TRP A 578 -3.66 17.69 -24.54
C TRP A 578 -3.89 16.83 -23.29
N ALA A 579 -4.61 17.37 -22.29
CA ALA A 579 -5.00 16.67 -21.07
C ALA A 579 -5.72 15.34 -21.38
N PHE A 580 -6.68 15.38 -22.31
CA PHE A 580 -7.44 14.22 -22.78
C PHE A 580 -6.54 13.18 -23.45
N SER A 581 -5.69 13.60 -24.39
CA SER A 581 -4.83 12.68 -25.17
C SER A 581 -3.71 12.04 -24.35
N LYS A 582 -3.16 12.75 -23.37
CA LYS A 582 -2.05 12.29 -22.52
C LYS A 582 -2.52 11.71 -21.19
N ASN A 583 -3.82 11.74 -20.90
CA ASN A 583 -4.40 11.31 -19.63
C ASN A 583 -3.69 11.94 -18.41
N ALA A 584 -3.36 13.23 -18.51
CA ALA A 584 -2.56 13.95 -17.52
C ALA A 584 -3.27 15.22 -17.06
N ILE A 585 -3.05 15.59 -15.79
CA ILE A 585 -3.53 16.86 -15.22
C ILE A 585 -2.58 17.96 -15.71
N VAL A 586 -3.13 19.03 -16.30
CA VAL A 586 -2.34 20.10 -16.92
C VAL A 586 -2.98 21.47 -16.65
N GLY A 587 -2.23 22.55 -16.89
CA GLY A 587 -2.74 23.91 -16.74
C GLY A 587 -2.34 24.56 -15.42
N TYR A 588 -3.22 25.40 -14.87
CA TYR A 588 -2.98 26.15 -13.65
C TYR A 588 -2.46 25.27 -12.50
N ASP A 589 -1.40 25.73 -11.83
CA ASP A 589 -0.75 25.03 -10.70
C ASP A 589 -0.25 23.60 -11.03
N THR A 590 0.32 23.43 -12.22
CA THR A 590 0.97 22.17 -12.66
C THR A 590 2.30 22.45 -13.38
N ASP A 591 3.20 21.46 -13.46
CA ASP A 591 4.49 21.62 -14.15
C ASP A 591 4.36 21.79 -15.68
N THR A 592 3.19 21.48 -16.25
CA THR A 592 2.95 21.44 -17.69
C THR A 592 1.84 22.38 -18.10
N LEU A 593 2.14 23.30 -19.03
CA LEU A 593 1.18 24.28 -19.55
C LEU A 593 0.62 25.23 -18.46
N HIS A 594 1.45 25.59 -17.47
CA HIS A 594 1.14 26.46 -16.32
C HIS A 594 0.64 27.88 -16.67
N ALA A 595 0.85 28.33 -17.90
CA ALA A 595 0.34 29.61 -18.39
C ALA A 595 -1.19 29.65 -18.52
N SER A 596 -1.87 28.50 -18.44
CA SER A 596 -3.33 28.43 -18.41
C SER A 596 -3.90 28.97 -17.10
N ARG A 597 -5.03 29.67 -17.20
CA ARG A 597 -5.84 30.14 -16.05
C ARG A 597 -6.71 29.02 -15.46
N LEU A 598 -6.92 27.96 -16.23
CA LEU A 598 -7.70 26.78 -15.88
C LEU A 598 -6.76 25.61 -15.59
N ARG A 599 -7.09 24.81 -14.58
CA ARG A 599 -6.54 23.46 -14.38
C ARG A 599 -7.47 22.44 -15.02
N PHE A 600 -6.91 21.59 -15.87
CA PHE A 600 -7.62 20.56 -16.61
C PHE A 600 -7.31 19.18 -16.04
N ILE A 601 -8.36 18.44 -15.66
CA ILE A 601 -8.31 17.13 -15.02
C ILE A 601 -9.09 16.13 -15.89
N PRO A 602 -8.48 15.02 -16.34
CA PRO A 602 -9.17 14.05 -17.18
C PRO A 602 -10.24 13.29 -16.38
N ILE A 603 -11.43 13.15 -16.96
CA ILE A 603 -12.52 12.33 -16.43
C ILE A 603 -12.32 10.90 -16.92
N ARG A 604 -12.10 9.96 -16.01
CA ARG A 604 -11.66 8.59 -16.33
C ARG A 604 -12.76 7.55 -16.10
N SER A 605 -12.84 6.57 -16.98
CA SER A 605 -13.54 5.30 -16.77
C SER A 605 -12.51 4.17 -16.66
N ARG A 606 -12.94 2.96 -16.24
CA ARG A 606 -12.09 1.77 -16.14
C ARG A 606 -11.35 1.42 -17.45
N LYS A 607 -11.82 1.89 -18.61
CA LYS A 607 -11.27 1.51 -19.94
C LYS A 607 -10.73 2.68 -20.78
N LYS A 608 -11.20 3.91 -20.58
CA LYS A 608 -10.87 5.08 -21.42
C LYS A 608 -11.05 6.41 -20.68
N VAL A 609 -10.42 7.46 -21.18
CA VAL A 609 -10.72 8.85 -20.78
C VAL A 609 -12.02 9.27 -21.48
N LEU A 610 -13.00 9.73 -20.71
CA LEU A 610 -14.34 10.10 -21.20
C LEU A 610 -14.46 11.58 -21.55
N GLY A 611 -13.67 12.44 -20.91
CA GLY A 611 -13.71 13.88 -21.08
C GLY A 611 -12.70 14.58 -20.19
N VAL A 612 -12.83 15.89 -20.03
CA VAL A 612 -11.94 16.74 -19.22
C VAL A 612 -12.76 17.75 -18.43
N LEU A 613 -12.49 17.83 -17.13
CA LEU A 613 -12.97 18.88 -16.24
C LEU A 613 -11.92 20.00 -16.20
N GLY A 614 -12.31 21.23 -16.57
CA GLY A 614 -11.55 22.45 -16.31
C GLY A 614 -12.09 23.15 -15.07
N VAL A 615 -11.20 23.60 -14.17
CA VAL A 615 -11.56 24.43 -13.01
C VAL A 615 -10.72 25.68 -12.96
N LYS A 616 -11.34 26.80 -12.58
CA LYS A 616 -10.72 28.11 -12.42
C LYS A 616 -10.90 28.58 -10.97
N PRO A 617 -9.83 28.61 -10.19
CA PRO A 617 -9.83 29.21 -8.86
C PRO A 617 -10.18 30.71 -8.90
N ASP A 618 -10.83 31.22 -7.85
CA ASP A 618 -11.25 32.63 -7.74
C ASP A 618 -10.06 33.56 -7.37
N GLU A 619 -9.04 33.03 -6.68
CA GLU A 619 -7.82 33.79 -6.35
C GLU A 619 -6.75 33.66 -7.44
N VAL A 620 -6.31 34.81 -7.99
CA VAL A 620 -5.35 34.93 -9.10
C VAL A 620 -3.91 34.51 -8.70
N GLU A 621 -3.63 34.30 -7.41
CA GLU A 621 -2.31 33.86 -6.89
C GLU A 621 -2.40 32.65 -5.92
N GLY A 622 -3.55 31.98 -5.82
CA GLY A 622 -3.77 30.88 -4.89
C GLY A 622 -3.33 29.53 -5.48
N VAL A 623 -2.27 28.93 -4.92
CA VAL A 623 -1.90 27.52 -5.17
C VAL A 623 -3.06 26.63 -4.76
N ILE A 624 -3.47 25.67 -5.60
CA ILE A 624 -4.51 24.70 -5.26
C ILE A 624 -3.94 23.80 -4.16
N SER A 625 -4.58 23.77 -3.00
CA SER A 625 -4.08 22.93 -1.92
C SER A 625 -4.13 21.44 -2.30
N PRO A 626 -3.22 20.59 -1.79
CA PRO A 626 -3.23 19.16 -2.10
C PRO A 626 -4.55 18.45 -1.79
N ASP A 627 -5.27 18.92 -0.76
CA ASP A 627 -6.56 18.36 -0.35
C ASP A 627 -7.67 18.74 -1.34
N GLU A 628 -7.71 20.00 -1.79
CA GLU A 628 -8.60 20.46 -2.87
C GLU A 628 -8.30 19.72 -4.18
N GLY A 629 -7.02 19.56 -4.53
CA GLY A 629 -6.60 18.79 -5.71
C GLY A 629 -7.06 17.33 -5.65
N ARG A 630 -6.89 16.66 -4.51
CA ARG A 630 -7.36 15.29 -4.30
C ARG A 630 -8.89 15.20 -4.40
N MET A 631 -9.61 16.16 -3.82
CA MET A 631 -11.07 16.18 -3.87
C MET A 631 -11.59 16.37 -5.31
N LEU A 632 -10.93 17.21 -6.11
CA LEU A 632 -11.24 17.35 -7.53
C LEU A 632 -10.99 16.06 -8.32
N GLU A 633 -9.89 15.35 -8.06
CA GLU A 633 -9.62 14.05 -8.69
C GLU A 633 -10.73 13.04 -8.35
N LEU A 634 -11.14 12.95 -7.08
CA LEU A 634 -12.25 12.10 -6.66
C LEU A 634 -13.58 12.48 -7.33
N PHE A 635 -13.84 13.78 -7.50
CA PHE A 635 -15.03 14.24 -8.22
C PHE A 635 -14.99 13.81 -9.69
N THR A 636 -13.83 13.88 -10.35
CA THR A 636 -13.68 13.42 -11.74
C THR A 636 -13.84 11.91 -11.88
N ASP A 637 -13.35 11.12 -10.93
CA ASP A 637 -13.51 9.66 -10.94
C ASP A 637 -14.96 9.23 -10.74
N LEU A 638 -15.67 9.83 -9.78
CA LEU A 638 -17.10 9.59 -9.56
C LEU A 638 -17.94 10.04 -10.77
N THR A 639 -17.57 11.15 -11.40
CA THR A 639 -18.20 11.63 -12.63
C THR A 639 -18.02 10.63 -13.77
N GLY A 640 -16.81 10.07 -13.94
CA GLY A 640 -16.53 9.07 -14.96
C GLY A 640 -17.33 7.78 -14.77
N LEU A 641 -17.47 7.30 -13.53
CA LEU A 641 -18.33 6.17 -13.19
C LEU A 641 -19.81 6.43 -13.50
N ALA A 642 -20.31 7.64 -13.19
CA ALA A 642 -21.68 8.02 -13.47
C ALA A 642 -21.97 8.11 -14.98
N ILE A 643 -21.04 8.65 -15.78
CA ILE A 643 -21.17 8.72 -17.24
C ILE A 643 -21.13 7.31 -17.86
N GLU A 644 -20.23 6.42 -17.40
CA GLU A 644 -20.13 5.05 -17.92
C GLU A 644 -21.45 4.26 -17.74
N ARG A 645 -22.22 4.54 -16.67
CA ARG A 645 -23.54 3.94 -16.45
C ARG A 645 -24.52 4.23 -17.59
N PHE A 646 -24.48 5.44 -18.15
CA PHE A 646 -25.36 5.86 -19.24
C PHE A 646 -24.85 5.49 -20.63
N GLU A 647 -23.60 5.05 -20.78
CA GLU A 647 -23.10 4.45 -22.03
C GLU A 647 -23.43 2.95 -22.14
N LYS A 648 -23.80 2.28 -21.03
CA LYS A 648 -24.11 0.84 -20.97
C LYS A 648 -25.60 0.49 -21.03
N GLY A 649 -26.49 1.45 -20.79
CA GLY A 649 -27.93 1.32 -20.97
C GLY A 649 -28.35 1.98 -22.27
#